data_AF-A0A0M1JEP9-F1
#
_entry.id   AF-A0A0M1JEP9-F1
#
_cell.length_a   1.000
_cell.length_b   1.000
_cell.length_c   1.000
_cell.angle_alpha   90.00
_cell.angle_beta   90.00
_cell.angle_gamma   90.00
#
_symmetry.space_group_name_H-M   'P 1'
#
loop_
_entity.id
_entity.type
_entity.pdbx_description
1 polymer ?
#
loop_
_entity_poly.entity_id
_entity_poly.type
_entity_poly.pdbx_seq_one_letter_code
_entity_poly.pdbx_strand_id
1 'polypeptide(L)'
;MNLKINSFLIGIGGILAWYMLTLSPNMRLMQLGYNHIEVSTLFQNLVAFKLITVQDGARLAIPEPDQTEFLAWQQIPISKPQQRLMQELYTSAAGLDLRKRITAWNHSRRITAIRDNSVNQISITHKTWRVYNCGSPIPLEAATQVSEAFGYVHQGHLRTGFGKWIAEATNMPCIEWRGRFRATKAVPIEVWYIGQHRETSSWKPKIAPQPYTPPRKPHRLPNCAIGSHKLQQAGSWHIPKSAWKHNTANSSWQLNVRLLLTPAYNPSLEASYGPGVCITEHTCKPQWQLFGITKCEKDLPKPVDIANISNKIDLTEFKSTSHNMNSCKPAKLPKLTSKPQTWHIRTSDGEELLTNKTRPSVMAKKLGLVPLLGIGPQDTHGLGGQLLRIQPAGTLTLTLHSAMQKQAQAALRYGLSRLSATSEGHRAALVLVRTDGAILAAVGHPNPPDTGEITAWDRAAFAKVYPENDPFLVQAWEKVDRHQAAGSTFKPIIALTALTITSQRPEILNMLQGLNPKAFKTLTGLTLTSTKINPYLIPPTLRSSTKKRSVIRNFRLRGRYETLGDLCQKRGRYFNCASPYNLGLASAVRKSLNIWFIALAMLIDGEAADNYQLALQEYKRHNLQQHPVLNLHLTKLLTILGFGTATPLLRNAPPGISLCTKPDQLDLQGSNPTPTRWILAQTAIGQGTAVTLLRMATVAATIAAGAQKVVLPYLDKAWNGQATSAPKTHHLGLDVSLLKNGMQAVIKSGTAHLAFKNTPEVIREHTYAKTGTAQIGTRDGSGKQEPYVSTWMLGWHEPKSQPAFAFACLVTHVDKHTPQRNTGGHVCGPIVAKFLQLLHTKASITNPIMP
;
A
#
# COMPACT_ATOMS: atom_id res chain seq x y z
N MET A 1 10.46 -74.58 17.82
CA MET A 1 11.64 -74.54 16.94
C MET A 1 11.37 -73.50 15.85
N ASN A 2 11.57 -72.23 16.17
CA ASN A 2 12.82 -71.47 16.06
C ASN A 2 13.14 -71.09 14.60
N LEU A 3 12.76 -69.89 14.15
CA LEU A 3 13.43 -68.58 14.27
C LEU A 3 14.70 -68.42 13.42
N LYS A 4 14.73 -67.28 12.70
CA LYS A 4 15.76 -66.69 11.80
C LYS A 4 15.55 -67.12 10.34
N ILE A 5 15.36 -66.24 9.34
CA ILE A 5 15.94 -64.92 9.02
C ILE A 5 14.86 -64.16 8.19
N ASN A 6 14.25 -63.05 8.64
CA ASN A 6 14.65 -61.63 8.63
C ASN A 6 14.83 -60.92 7.26
N SER A 7 14.01 -59.87 7.11
CA SER A 7 14.36 -58.56 6.52
C SER A 7 14.46 -58.43 5.00
N PHE A 8 13.33 -58.26 4.30
CA PHE A 8 13.37 -57.49 3.03
C PHE A 8 12.08 -56.76 2.60
N LEU A 9 10.88 -57.07 3.13
CA LEU A 9 9.63 -56.55 2.53
C LEU A 9 8.77 -55.59 3.40
N ILE A 10 9.29 -55.11 4.54
CA ILE A 10 8.67 -54.01 5.29
C ILE A 10 9.56 -52.73 5.30
N GLY A 11 10.78 -52.82 4.74
CA GLY A 11 11.76 -51.72 4.74
C GLY A 11 11.64 -50.68 3.62
N ILE A 12 10.86 -50.92 2.57
CA ILE A 12 10.82 -50.03 1.39
C ILE A 12 9.60 -49.07 1.41
N GLY A 13 8.52 -49.45 2.09
CA GLY A 13 7.30 -48.63 2.20
C GLY A 13 7.36 -47.46 3.20
N GLY A 14 8.26 -47.52 4.19
CA GLY A 14 8.38 -46.47 5.23
C GLY A 14 9.45 -45.41 4.95
N ILE A 15 10.53 -45.76 4.26
CA ILE A 15 11.71 -44.89 4.13
C ILE A 15 11.62 -43.97 2.90
N LEU A 16 10.96 -44.39 1.81
CA LEU A 16 10.71 -43.52 0.64
C LEU A 16 9.56 -42.52 0.86
N ALA A 17 8.58 -42.87 1.70
CA ALA A 17 7.49 -41.97 2.08
C ALA A 17 7.91 -40.91 3.13
N TRP A 18 8.94 -41.20 3.95
CA TRP A 18 9.48 -40.23 4.91
C TRP A 18 10.54 -39.30 4.28
N TYR A 19 11.32 -39.77 3.29
CA TYR A 19 12.29 -38.91 2.56
C TYR A 19 11.65 -38.00 1.49
N MET A 20 10.50 -38.35 0.92
CA MET A 20 9.83 -37.53 -0.11
C MET A 20 8.87 -36.46 0.46
N LEU A 21 8.56 -36.48 1.77
CA LEU A 21 7.56 -35.59 2.39
C LEU A 21 8.12 -34.53 3.36
N THR A 22 9.43 -34.43 3.58
CA THR A 22 10.00 -33.43 4.52
C THR A 22 11.19 -32.61 4.01
N LEU A 23 11.27 -32.32 2.71
CA LEU A 23 12.19 -31.28 2.19
C LEU A 23 11.45 -30.20 1.39
N SER A 24 10.77 -29.32 2.11
CA SER A 24 10.86 -27.88 1.81
C SER A 24 12.23 -27.39 2.33
N PRO A 25 13.18 -26.94 1.47
CA PRO A 25 13.33 -25.50 1.24
C PRO A 25 14.09 -25.12 -0.06
N ASN A 26 13.68 -25.52 -1.27
CA ASN A 26 14.40 -25.12 -2.49
C ASN A 26 13.75 -24.00 -3.34
N MET A 27 12.57 -23.48 -2.95
CA MET A 27 11.91 -22.38 -3.69
C MET A 27 12.10 -20.98 -3.09
N ARG A 28 12.68 -20.83 -1.89
CA ARG A 28 13.04 -19.50 -1.36
C ARG A 28 14.31 -18.91 -2.00
N LEU A 29 15.20 -19.75 -2.53
CA LEU A 29 16.51 -19.32 -3.02
C LEU A 29 16.47 -18.52 -4.34
N MET A 30 15.53 -18.77 -5.25
CA MET A 30 15.54 -18.09 -6.56
C MET A 30 14.89 -16.70 -6.56
N GLN A 31 13.82 -16.48 -5.77
CA GLN A 31 13.21 -15.14 -5.62
C GLN A 31 14.00 -14.27 -4.63
N LEU A 32 14.74 -14.88 -3.69
CA LEU A 32 15.77 -14.18 -2.93
C LEU A 32 16.95 -13.79 -3.83
N GLY A 33 17.35 -14.61 -4.81
CA GLY A 33 18.54 -14.36 -5.64
C GLY A 33 18.60 -12.99 -6.30
N TYR A 34 17.53 -12.54 -6.98
CA TYR A 34 17.55 -11.28 -7.73
C TYR A 34 17.59 -10.04 -6.81
N ASN A 35 16.70 -9.99 -5.81
CA ASN A 35 16.73 -8.91 -4.81
C ASN A 35 17.98 -8.95 -3.94
N HIS A 36 18.55 -10.13 -3.69
CA HIS A 36 19.74 -10.29 -2.85
C HIS A 36 21.00 -9.76 -3.54
N ILE A 37 21.12 -9.89 -4.87
CA ILE A 37 22.23 -9.30 -5.62
C ILE A 37 22.15 -7.77 -5.53
N GLU A 38 21.00 -7.17 -5.84
CA GLU A 38 20.83 -5.70 -5.79
C GLU A 38 21.06 -5.14 -4.38
N VAL A 39 20.51 -5.79 -3.34
CA VAL A 39 20.69 -5.38 -1.95
C VAL A 39 22.14 -5.55 -1.49
N SER A 40 22.79 -6.66 -1.86
CA SER A 40 24.21 -6.92 -1.55
C SER A 40 25.12 -5.90 -2.22
N THR A 41 24.91 -5.64 -3.52
CA THR A 41 25.67 -4.63 -4.27
C THR A 41 25.49 -3.24 -3.67
N LEU A 42 24.24 -2.84 -3.35
CA LEU A 42 23.97 -1.57 -2.70
C LEU A 42 24.68 -1.46 -1.34
N PHE A 43 24.63 -2.51 -0.52
CA PHE A 43 25.32 -2.55 0.77
C PHE A 43 26.84 -2.43 0.61
N GLN A 44 27.45 -3.22 -0.27
CA GLN A 44 28.89 -3.19 -0.51
C GLN A 44 29.35 -1.81 -0.97
N ASN A 45 28.59 -1.17 -1.85
CA ASN A 45 28.86 0.20 -2.30
C ASN A 45 28.74 1.20 -1.14
N LEU A 46 27.68 1.14 -0.33
CA LEU A 46 27.51 2.01 0.82
C LEU A 46 28.66 1.86 1.84
N VAL A 47 29.15 0.64 2.06
CA VAL A 47 30.32 0.37 2.91
C VAL A 47 31.61 0.93 2.27
N ALA A 48 31.83 0.69 0.97
CA ALA A 48 33.02 1.17 0.25
C ALA A 48 33.12 2.71 0.28
N PHE A 49 31.98 3.40 0.20
CA PHE A 49 31.90 4.86 0.29
C PHE A 49 31.82 5.41 1.73
N LYS A 50 32.03 4.55 2.75
CA LYS A 50 31.95 4.90 4.19
C LYS A 50 30.62 5.52 4.62
N LEU A 51 29.54 5.23 3.89
CA LEU A 51 28.19 5.68 4.22
C LEU A 51 27.56 4.78 5.29
N ILE A 52 27.92 3.49 5.32
CA ILE A 52 27.62 2.60 6.44
C ILE A 52 28.86 2.49 7.32
N THR A 53 28.71 2.82 8.61
CA THR A 53 29.79 2.75 9.60
C THR A 53 29.42 1.84 10.76
N VAL A 54 30.43 1.27 11.42
CA VAL A 54 30.24 0.46 12.63
C VAL A 54 30.28 1.40 13.84
N GLN A 55 29.23 1.36 14.65
CA GLN A 55 29.11 2.06 15.93
C GLN A 55 29.39 1.11 17.10
N ASP A 56 29.37 1.66 18.32
CA ASP A 56 29.48 0.91 19.57
C ASP A 56 28.53 -0.29 19.63
N GLY A 57 29.03 -1.40 20.18
CA GLY A 57 28.28 -2.66 20.26
C GLY A 57 28.05 -3.32 18.90
N ALA A 58 28.91 -3.03 17.91
CA ALA A 58 28.86 -3.64 16.57
C ALA A 58 27.54 -3.35 15.83
N ARG A 59 26.97 -2.15 16.07
CA ARG A 59 25.80 -1.65 15.34
C ARG A 59 26.24 -1.01 14.03
N LEU A 60 25.34 -0.97 13.05
CA LEU A 60 25.56 -0.29 11.78
C LEU A 60 24.80 1.03 11.77
N ALA A 61 25.52 2.13 11.61
CA ALA A 61 24.92 3.40 11.23
C ALA A 61 24.67 3.38 9.72
N ILE A 62 23.51 3.88 9.31
CA ILE A 62 23.23 4.27 7.94
C ILE A 62 23.23 5.80 7.90
N PRO A 63 23.53 6.43 6.75
CA PRO A 63 23.50 7.87 6.69
C PRO A 63 22.05 8.32 6.88
N GLU A 64 21.81 9.40 7.63
CA GLU A 64 20.45 9.90 7.78
C GLU A 64 19.89 10.31 6.41
N PRO A 65 18.57 10.21 6.21
CA PRO A 65 18.00 10.45 4.91
C PRO A 65 18.37 11.85 4.37
N ASP A 66 18.44 12.84 5.24
CA ASP A 66 18.76 14.24 4.99
C ASP A 66 20.25 14.59 5.01
N GLN A 67 21.13 13.61 5.26
CA GLN A 67 22.55 13.88 5.44
C GLN A 67 23.18 14.51 4.18
N THR A 68 22.64 14.27 2.98
CA THR A 68 23.12 14.95 1.76
C THR A 68 22.81 16.45 1.80
N GLU A 69 21.58 16.83 2.17
CA GLU A 69 21.19 18.23 2.30
C GLU A 69 21.92 18.92 3.46
N PHE A 70 22.09 18.22 4.59
CA PHE A 70 22.85 18.70 5.75
C PHE A 70 24.32 18.97 5.41
N LEU A 71 25.00 18.03 4.73
CA LEU A 71 26.39 18.21 4.31
C LEU A 71 26.55 19.30 3.25
N ALA A 72 25.60 19.41 2.31
CA ALA A 72 25.56 20.50 1.35
C ALA A 72 25.38 21.87 2.03
N TRP A 73 24.54 21.94 3.08
CA TRP A 73 24.37 23.13 3.91
C TRP A 73 25.65 23.50 4.67
N GLN A 74 26.37 22.51 5.20
CA GLN A 74 27.69 22.70 5.83
C GLN A 74 28.83 22.97 4.83
N GLN A 75 28.54 23.09 3.52
CA GLN A 75 29.53 23.23 2.46
C GLN A 75 30.56 22.09 2.40
N ILE A 76 30.21 20.92 2.96
CA ILE A 76 31.04 19.72 2.87
C ILE A 76 30.74 19.05 1.53
N PRO A 77 31.72 18.98 0.61
CA PRO A 77 31.49 18.42 -0.71
C PRO A 77 31.21 16.92 -0.61
N ILE A 78 30.07 16.49 -1.15
CA ILE A 78 29.72 15.08 -1.30
C ILE A 78 29.92 14.69 -2.77
N SER A 79 30.52 13.53 -3.02
CA SER A 79 30.73 13.06 -4.39
C SER A 79 29.40 12.64 -5.04
N LYS A 80 29.28 12.78 -6.37
CA LYS A 80 28.08 12.32 -7.12
C LYS A 80 27.74 10.85 -6.85
N PRO A 81 28.70 9.91 -6.74
CA PRO A 81 28.41 8.53 -6.35
C PRO A 81 27.77 8.41 -4.97
N GLN A 82 28.21 9.19 -3.96
CA GLN A 82 27.60 9.17 -2.63
C GLN A 82 26.15 9.66 -2.66
N GLN A 83 25.86 10.73 -3.41
CA GLN A 83 24.48 11.22 -3.59
C GLN A 83 23.58 10.14 -4.19
N ARG A 84 24.06 9.47 -5.24
CA ARG A 84 23.32 8.40 -5.91
C ARG A 84 23.06 7.22 -4.98
N LEU A 85 24.06 6.77 -4.23
CA LEU A 85 23.90 5.66 -3.29
C LEU A 85 22.96 6.00 -2.14
N MET A 86 22.98 7.24 -1.65
CA MET A 86 22.02 7.72 -0.66
C MET A 86 20.60 7.77 -1.24
N GLN A 87 20.43 8.27 -2.46
CA GLN A 87 19.14 8.22 -3.15
C GLN A 87 18.65 6.77 -3.29
N GLU A 88 19.48 5.87 -3.78
CA GLU A 88 19.15 4.44 -3.93
C GLU A 88 18.78 3.80 -2.59
N LEU A 89 19.50 4.08 -1.50
CA LEU A 89 19.19 3.59 -0.15
C LEU A 89 17.77 3.98 0.33
N TYR A 90 17.27 5.16 -0.06
CA TYR A 90 16.01 5.69 0.44
C TYR A 90 14.82 5.55 -0.53
N THR A 91 15.08 5.53 -1.84
CA THR A 91 14.01 5.55 -2.87
C THR A 91 13.84 4.23 -3.61
N SER A 92 14.80 3.29 -3.52
CA SER A 92 14.70 2.00 -4.21
C SER A 92 14.10 0.89 -3.32
N ALA A 93 13.58 -0.16 -3.97
CA ALA A 93 13.11 -1.36 -3.27
C ALA A 93 14.26 -2.07 -2.53
N ALA A 94 15.45 -2.16 -3.15
CA ALA A 94 16.66 -2.70 -2.53
C ALA A 94 17.07 -1.90 -1.29
N GLY A 95 17.01 -0.57 -1.35
CA GLY A 95 17.29 0.32 -0.23
C GLY A 95 16.30 0.15 0.93
N LEU A 96 15.01 -0.03 0.65
CA LEU A 96 14.01 -0.36 1.66
C LEU A 96 14.31 -1.71 2.35
N ASP A 97 14.65 -2.75 1.58
CA ASP A 97 14.98 -4.07 2.14
C ASP A 97 16.29 -4.01 2.97
N LEU A 98 17.31 -3.30 2.47
CA LEU A 98 18.56 -3.11 3.17
C LEU A 98 18.36 -2.43 4.54
N ARG A 99 17.57 -1.35 4.59
CA ARG A 99 17.27 -0.65 5.85
C ARG A 99 16.58 -1.57 6.84
N LYS A 100 15.59 -2.38 6.41
CA LYS A 100 14.94 -3.37 7.28
C LYS A 100 15.93 -4.40 7.84
N ARG A 101 16.85 -4.89 7.01
CA ARG A 101 17.90 -5.84 7.40
C ARG A 101 18.86 -5.24 8.42
N ILE A 102 19.31 -4.00 8.20
CA ILE A 102 20.17 -3.26 9.13
C ILE A 102 19.44 -2.95 10.44
N THR A 103 18.16 -2.59 10.40
CA THR A 103 17.34 -2.42 11.61
C THR A 103 17.23 -3.72 12.40
N ALA A 104 16.93 -4.84 11.73
CA ALA A 104 16.86 -6.15 12.36
C ALA A 104 18.22 -6.57 12.95
N TRP A 105 19.31 -6.34 12.23
CA TRP A 105 20.67 -6.53 12.72
C TRP A 105 20.92 -5.72 13.99
N ASN A 106 20.67 -4.41 13.95
CA ASN A 106 20.88 -3.51 15.07
C ASN A 106 20.04 -3.89 16.30
N HIS A 107 18.78 -4.30 16.11
CA HIS A 107 17.94 -4.77 17.21
C HIS A 107 18.52 -6.05 17.85
N SER A 108 19.05 -6.97 17.04
CA SER A 108 19.62 -8.22 17.55
C SER A 108 20.88 -8.03 18.43
N ARG A 109 21.54 -6.86 18.35
CA ARG A 109 22.73 -6.52 19.15
C ARG A 109 22.42 -6.22 20.61
N ARG A 110 21.16 -5.91 20.95
CA ARG A 110 20.74 -5.59 22.31
C ARG A 110 19.53 -6.44 22.67
N ILE A 111 19.73 -7.39 23.57
CA ILE A 111 18.69 -8.35 23.91
C ILE A 111 18.47 -8.40 25.42
N THR A 112 17.21 -8.52 25.82
CA THR A 112 16.88 -9.08 27.14
C THR A 112 16.19 -10.40 26.95
N ALA A 113 16.46 -11.35 27.83
CA ALA A 113 15.74 -12.61 27.81
C ALA A 113 15.52 -13.12 29.22
N ILE A 114 14.49 -13.93 29.40
CA ILE A 114 14.23 -14.64 30.64
C ILE A 114 13.83 -16.09 30.35
N ARG A 115 14.13 -16.98 31.29
CA ARG A 115 13.53 -18.31 31.40
C ARG A 115 13.36 -18.64 32.87
N ASP A 116 12.49 -19.58 33.18
CA ASP A 116 12.26 -20.00 34.56
C ASP A 116 11.92 -21.49 34.64
N ASN A 117 12.01 -22.03 35.86
CA ASN A 117 11.81 -23.44 36.16
C ASN A 117 10.33 -23.86 36.33
N SER A 118 9.36 -22.99 36.00
CA SER A 118 7.94 -23.27 36.24
C SER A 118 7.41 -24.47 35.47
N VAL A 119 8.00 -24.79 34.31
CA VAL A 119 7.50 -25.83 33.39
C VAL A 119 7.58 -27.23 34.01
N ASN A 120 8.42 -27.42 35.03
CA ASN A 120 8.57 -28.68 35.76
C ASN A 120 7.88 -28.67 37.12
N GLN A 121 7.14 -27.61 37.45
CA GLN A 121 6.42 -27.47 38.71
C GLN A 121 4.95 -27.77 38.47
N ILE A 122 4.52 -29.02 38.72
CA ILE A 122 3.13 -29.49 38.56
C ILE A 122 2.12 -28.59 39.29
N SER A 123 2.55 -27.92 40.36
CA SER A 123 1.70 -27.04 41.16
C SER A 123 1.36 -25.71 40.46
N ILE A 124 2.05 -25.30 39.40
CA ILE A 124 1.78 -24.03 38.71
C ILE A 124 0.72 -24.24 37.63
N THR A 125 -0.47 -23.69 37.85
CA THR A 125 -1.63 -23.85 36.96
C THR A 125 -1.70 -22.76 35.89
N HIS A 126 -1.05 -21.62 36.11
CA HIS A 126 -1.01 -20.53 35.14
C HIS A 126 0.29 -19.74 35.23
N LYS A 127 0.81 -19.34 34.07
CA LYS A 127 1.99 -18.49 33.95
C LYS A 127 1.89 -17.59 32.73
N THR A 128 2.21 -16.30 32.92
CA THR A 128 2.43 -15.37 31.82
C THR A 128 3.60 -14.45 32.12
N TRP A 129 4.50 -14.31 31.16
CA TRP A 129 5.47 -13.22 31.14
C TRP A 129 5.05 -12.21 30.08
N ARG A 130 5.18 -10.92 30.40
CA ARG A 130 4.95 -9.81 29.48
C ARG A 130 6.11 -8.82 29.61
N VAL A 131 6.49 -8.25 28.49
CA VAL A 131 7.60 -7.29 28.40
C VAL A 131 7.05 -5.88 28.23
N TYR A 132 7.68 -4.90 28.86
CA TYR A 132 7.29 -3.50 28.82
C TYR A 132 8.52 -2.63 28.63
N ASN A 133 8.33 -1.48 28.00
CA ASN A 133 9.27 -0.38 28.17
C ASN A 133 9.21 0.11 29.62
N CYS A 134 10.35 0.36 30.27
CA CYS A 134 10.37 0.88 31.63
C CYS A 134 9.58 2.20 31.72
N GLY A 135 8.61 2.28 32.63
CA GLY A 135 7.71 3.43 32.79
C GLY A 135 6.47 3.42 31.89
N SER A 136 6.38 2.49 30.92
CA SER A 136 5.17 2.32 30.10
C SER A 136 4.19 1.32 30.75
N PRO A 137 2.88 1.60 30.76
CA PRO A 137 1.87 0.63 31.13
C PRO A 137 1.53 -0.34 29.98
N ILE A 138 1.94 -0.03 28.75
CA ILE A 138 1.59 -0.78 27.54
C ILE A 138 2.65 -1.87 27.29
N PRO A 139 2.26 -3.15 27.18
CA PRO A 139 3.20 -4.24 26.88
C PRO A 139 3.72 -4.12 25.44
N LEU A 140 4.97 -4.52 25.20
CA LEU A 140 5.48 -4.67 23.83
C LEU A 140 4.89 -5.95 23.23
N GLU A 141 4.38 -5.87 22.00
CA GLU A 141 3.62 -6.96 21.37
C GLU A 141 4.47 -8.15 20.88
N ALA A 142 5.81 -8.11 21.02
CA ALA A 142 6.71 -8.94 20.20
C ALA A 142 7.76 -9.80 20.94
N ALA A 143 7.49 -10.22 22.19
CA ALA A 143 8.40 -11.15 22.88
C ALA A 143 8.46 -12.49 22.13
N THR A 144 9.59 -12.75 21.47
CA THR A 144 9.80 -13.95 20.65
C THR A 144 10.32 -15.07 21.55
N GLN A 145 9.68 -16.23 21.50
CA GLN A 145 10.25 -17.44 22.11
C GLN A 145 11.44 -17.88 21.27
N VAL A 146 12.63 -17.86 21.86
CA VAL A 146 13.85 -18.34 21.21
C VAL A 146 14.15 -19.76 21.70
N SER A 147 14.82 -20.55 20.83
CA SER A 147 15.12 -21.94 21.15
C SER A 147 15.99 -22.03 22.41
N GLU A 148 15.96 -23.20 23.05
CA GLU A 148 16.82 -23.49 24.20
C GLU A 148 18.30 -23.24 23.87
N ALA A 149 18.71 -23.50 22.63
CA ALA A 149 20.06 -23.29 22.09
C ALA A 149 20.49 -21.81 21.97
N PHE A 150 19.73 -20.84 22.48
CA PHE A 150 20.18 -19.45 22.61
C PHE A 150 21.36 -19.38 23.61
N GLY A 151 22.56 -19.68 23.11
CA GLY A 151 23.76 -20.08 23.83
C GLY A 151 24.53 -18.97 24.53
N TYR A 152 23.90 -17.82 24.73
CA TYR A 152 24.55 -16.61 25.24
C TYR A 152 25.19 -16.79 26.63
N VAL A 153 24.66 -17.67 27.47
CA VAL A 153 25.02 -17.67 28.91
C VAL A 153 25.99 -18.79 29.31
N HIS A 154 26.22 -19.82 28.47
CA HIS A 154 26.83 -21.05 29.01
C HIS A 154 27.69 -21.93 28.09
N GLN A 155 28.17 -21.46 26.93
CA GLN A 155 29.09 -22.25 26.07
C GLN A 155 28.67 -23.74 25.94
N GLY A 156 27.38 -24.00 25.75
CA GLY A 156 26.87 -25.35 25.44
C GLY A 156 26.22 -26.15 26.57
N HIS A 157 26.19 -25.71 27.84
CA HIS A 157 25.45 -26.45 28.89
C HIS A 157 24.29 -25.65 29.46
N LEU A 158 23.11 -25.84 28.86
CA LEU A 158 21.86 -25.35 29.41
C LEU A 158 21.50 -26.18 30.64
N ARG A 159 21.20 -25.52 31.77
CA ARG A 159 20.64 -26.22 32.94
C ARG A 159 19.30 -26.83 32.53
N THR A 160 19.18 -28.15 32.67
CA THR A 160 17.91 -28.86 32.50
C THR A 160 16.93 -28.38 33.57
N GLY A 161 15.63 -28.57 33.34
CA GLY A 161 14.63 -28.17 34.34
C GLY A 161 14.04 -26.76 34.17
N PHE A 162 14.37 -26.04 33.10
CA PHE A 162 13.84 -24.70 32.81
C PHE A 162 13.09 -24.67 31.47
N GLY A 163 12.10 -23.79 31.32
CA GLY A 163 11.40 -23.59 30.05
C GLY A 163 12.27 -22.93 28.97
N LYS A 164 11.70 -22.76 27.78
CA LYS A 164 12.33 -22.01 26.69
C LYS A 164 12.59 -20.55 27.08
N TRP A 165 13.60 -19.95 26.49
CA TRP A 165 13.86 -18.52 26.61
C TRP A 165 12.75 -17.70 25.95
N ILE A 166 12.34 -16.65 26.64
CA ILE A 166 11.48 -15.59 26.10
C ILE A 166 12.39 -14.37 25.97
N ALA A 167 12.55 -13.84 24.76
CA ALA A 167 13.50 -12.78 24.49
C ALA A 167 12.86 -11.59 23.77
N GLU A 168 13.42 -10.41 24.03
CA GLU A 168 13.06 -9.14 23.40
C GLU A 168 14.33 -8.45 22.91
N ALA A 169 14.40 -8.22 21.60
CA ALA A 169 15.46 -7.47 20.95
C ALA A 169 15.06 -5.99 20.89
N THR A 170 15.88 -5.10 21.45
CA THR A 170 15.44 -3.72 21.70
C THR A 170 16.60 -2.74 21.86
N ASN A 171 16.43 -1.54 21.31
CA ASN A 171 17.36 -0.43 21.52
C ASN A 171 17.07 0.36 22.79
N MET A 172 16.00 0.02 23.52
CA MET A 172 15.61 0.74 24.72
C MET A 172 16.67 0.60 25.81
N PRO A 173 16.95 1.66 26.59
CA PRO A 173 17.94 1.60 27.66
C PRO A 173 17.48 0.72 28.83
N CYS A 174 16.19 0.39 28.92
CA CYS A 174 15.61 -0.36 30.02
C CYS A 174 14.36 -1.13 29.54
N ILE A 175 14.25 -2.37 29.97
CA ILE A 175 13.11 -3.25 29.73
C ILE A 175 12.61 -3.81 31.06
N GLU A 176 11.29 -3.83 31.24
CA GLU A 176 10.65 -4.43 32.40
C GLU A 176 9.92 -5.73 32.00
N TRP A 177 10.33 -6.84 32.60
CA TRP A 177 9.65 -8.11 32.52
C TRP A 177 8.67 -8.25 33.67
N ARG A 178 7.38 -8.44 33.38
CA ARG A 178 6.34 -8.69 34.39
C ARG A 178 5.85 -10.12 34.28
N GLY A 179 6.04 -10.89 35.35
CA GLY A 179 5.58 -12.26 35.48
C GLY A 179 4.33 -12.34 36.35
N ARG A 180 3.33 -13.10 35.91
CA ARG A 180 2.16 -13.46 36.72
C ARG A 180 2.03 -14.97 36.77
N PHE A 181 1.94 -15.51 37.97
CA PHE A 181 1.87 -16.94 38.24
C PHE A 181 0.66 -17.26 39.13
N ARG A 182 0.04 -18.42 38.89
CA ARG A 182 -0.94 -19.04 39.79
C ARG A 182 -0.55 -20.47 40.06
N ALA A 183 -0.73 -20.92 41.30
CA ALA A 183 -0.38 -22.27 41.73
C ALA A 183 -1.35 -22.84 42.77
N THR A 184 -1.40 -24.16 42.89
CA THR A 184 -2.15 -24.87 43.94
C THR A 184 -1.45 -24.84 45.29
N LYS A 185 -0.12 -24.68 45.31
CA LYS A 185 0.70 -24.44 46.51
C LYS A 185 1.86 -23.50 46.20
N ALA A 186 2.36 -22.78 47.20
CA ALA A 186 3.54 -21.94 47.06
C ALA A 186 4.78 -22.78 46.74
N VAL A 187 5.50 -22.44 45.67
CA VAL A 187 6.71 -23.12 45.19
C VAL A 187 7.82 -22.10 44.90
N PRO A 188 9.10 -22.41 45.14
CA PRO A 188 10.17 -21.49 44.76
C PRO A 188 10.25 -21.39 43.23
N ILE A 189 10.48 -20.19 42.71
CA ILE A 189 10.69 -19.95 41.28
C ILE A 189 12.12 -19.47 41.07
N GLU A 190 12.86 -20.15 40.21
CA GLU A 190 14.15 -19.69 39.71
C GLU A 190 13.95 -19.05 38.35
N VAL A 191 14.35 -17.78 38.21
CA VAL A 191 14.37 -17.05 36.94
C VAL A 191 15.81 -16.82 36.54
N TRP A 192 16.15 -17.17 35.32
CA TRP A 192 17.42 -16.83 34.70
C TRP A 192 17.18 -15.74 33.68
N TYR A 193 18.07 -14.76 33.63
CA TYR A 193 17.90 -13.60 32.77
C TYR A 193 19.17 -13.22 32.04
N ILE A 194 18.97 -12.59 30.88
CA ILE A 194 19.98 -11.95 30.05
C ILE A 194 19.66 -10.45 30.05
N GLY A 195 20.66 -9.66 30.41
CA GLY A 195 20.57 -8.23 30.67
C GLY A 195 21.22 -7.88 32.01
N GLN A 196 21.60 -6.62 32.18
CA GLN A 196 22.09 -6.12 33.46
C GLN A 196 20.90 -5.69 34.31
N HIS A 197 20.74 -6.28 35.49
CA HIS A 197 19.68 -5.90 36.42
C HIS A 197 19.81 -4.43 36.85
N ARG A 198 18.69 -3.71 36.91
CA ARG A 198 18.62 -2.34 37.43
C ARG A 198 17.74 -2.30 38.67
N GLU A 199 18.28 -1.76 39.76
CA GLU A 199 17.48 -1.36 40.91
C GLU A 199 16.76 -0.04 40.61
N THR A 200 15.54 0.10 41.12
CA THR A 200 14.78 1.35 41.09
C THR A 200 14.37 1.73 42.50
N SER A 201 14.38 3.02 42.82
CA SER A 201 13.99 3.54 44.14
C SER A 201 12.56 3.17 44.54
N SER A 202 11.65 3.00 43.58
CA SER A 202 10.24 2.67 43.80
C SER A 202 9.95 1.19 44.04
N TRP A 203 10.94 0.31 43.87
CA TRP A 203 10.76 -1.13 44.04
C TRP A 203 12.08 -1.82 44.41
N LYS A 204 12.21 -2.21 45.67
CA LYS A 204 13.31 -3.08 46.15
C LYS A 204 12.75 -4.49 46.37
N PRO A 205 13.12 -5.48 45.55
CA PRO A 205 12.72 -6.85 45.82
C PRO A 205 13.32 -7.28 47.16
N LYS A 206 12.57 -8.05 47.96
CA LYS A 206 13.08 -8.61 49.23
C LYS A 206 14.34 -9.47 49.04
N ILE A 207 14.50 -10.04 47.85
CA ILE A 207 15.70 -10.77 47.43
C ILE A 207 16.15 -10.19 46.08
N ALA A 208 17.33 -9.56 46.07
CA ALA A 208 17.90 -8.96 44.88
C ALA A 208 18.31 -10.05 43.86
N PRO A 209 17.99 -9.87 42.57
CA PRO A 209 18.59 -10.64 41.49
C PRO A 209 20.12 -10.62 41.58
N GLN A 210 20.75 -11.78 41.42
CA GLN A 210 22.20 -11.94 41.55
C GLN A 210 22.83 -11.94 40.16
N PRO A 211 23.86 -11.09 39.91
CA PRO A 211 24.61 -11.16 38.67
C PRO A 211 25.30 -12.52 38.57
N TYR A 212 25.29 -13.08 37.38
CA TYR A 212 25.94 -14.35 37.07
C TYR A 212 27.14 -14.07 36.16
N THR A 213 28.34 -14.37 36.65
CA THR A 213 29.55 -14.33 35.84
C THR A 213 29.80 -15.75 35.30
N PRO A 214 29.75 -15.99 33.99
CA PRO A 214 29.98 -17.31 33.44
C PRO A 214 31.41 -17.79 33.73
N PRO A 215 31.62 -19.09 34.03
CA PRO A 215 32.89 -19.65 34.49
C PRO A 215 34.01 -19.65 33.44
N ARG A 216 33.73 -19.32 32.18
CA ARG A 216 34.73 -19.12 31.12
C ARG A 216 34.52 -17.77 30.45
N LYS A 217 35.62 -17.06 30.20
CA LYS A 217 35.60 -15.85 29.35
C LYS A 217 34.95 -16.24 28.01
N PRO A 218 33.99 -15.46 27.50
CA PRO A 218 33.42 -15.72 26.19
C PRO A 218 34.55 -15.80 25.15
N HIS A 219 34.36 -16.59 24.08
CA HIS A 219 35.23 -16.51 22.90
C HIS A 219 35.48 -15.03 22.57
N ARG A 220 36.74 -14.69 22.24
CA ARG A 220 37.22 -13.29 22.14
C ARG A 220 36.16 -12.44 21.45
N LEU A 221 35.60 -11.48 22.19
CA LEU A 221 34.80 -10.41 21.60
C LEU A 221 35.63 -9.77 20.48
N PRO A 222 35.05 -9.45 19.32
CA PRO A 222 35.71 -8.62 18.32
C PRO A 222 36.30 -7.39 18.99
N ASN A 223 37.49 -6.93 18.60
CA ASN A 223 38.16 -5.82 19.29
C ASN A 223 37.32 -4.52 19.31
N CYS A 224 36.43 -4.32 18.33
CA CYS A 224 35.45 -3.21 18.29
C CYS A 224 34.30 -3.34 19.29
N ALA A 225 34.14 -4.47 19.95
CA ALA A 225 33.11 -4.73 20.96
C ALA A 225 33.69 -4.73 22.38
N ILE A 226 34.90 -4.17 22.61
CA ILE A 226 35.63 -4.20 23.90
C ILE A 226 35.56 -2.84 24.62
N GLY A 227 34.70 -1.90 24.21
CA GLY A 227 34.50 -0.64 24.92
C GLY A 227 33.85 -0.85 26.30
N SER A 228 34.66 -0.90 27.38
CA SER A 228 34.26 -0.85 28.81
C SER A 228 33.07 -1.73 29.24
N HIS A 229 32.77 -2.82 28.52
CA HIS A 229 31.57 -3.61 28.80
C HIS A 229 31.73 -4.42 30.09
N LYS A 230 30.82 -4.20 31.04
CA LYS A 230 30.77 -4.91 32.32
C LYS A 230 30.44 -6.39 32.09
N LEU A 231 31.20 -7.27 32.74
CA LEU A 231 31.12 -8.75 32.66
C LEU A 231 29.81 -9.37 33.21
N GLN A 232 28.82 -8.55 33.59
CA GLN A 232 27.61 -8.97 34.31
C GLN A 232 26.35 -8.77 33.46
N GLN A 233 26.29 -9.41 32.29
CA GLN A 233 25.17 -9.31 31.34
C GLN A 233 24.16 -10.46 31.44
N ALA A 234 24.30 -11.31 32.46
CA ALA A 234 23.36 -12.35 32.80
C ALA A 234 23.24 -12.47 34.32
N GLY A 235 22.18 -13.11 34.78
CA GLY A 235 21.98 -13.33 36.21
C GLY A 235 20.90 -14.35 36.48
N SER A 236 20.73 -14.63 37.77
CA SER A 236 19.66 -15.47 38.27
C SER A 236 18.90 -14.76 39.39
N TRP A 237 17.65 -15.13 39.56
CA TRP A 237 16.78 -14.58 40.58
C TRP A 237 15.99 -15.72 41.21
N HIS A 238 16.27 -15.96 42.49
CA HIS A 238 15.56 -16.94 43.30
C HIS A 238 14.40 -16.24 44.02
N ILE A 239 13.17 -16.65 43.70
CA ILE A 239 11.95 -16.15 44.32
C ILE A 239 11.45 -17.21 45.31
N PRO A 240 11.45 -16.92 46.62
CA PRO A 240 11.15 -17.91 47.65
C PRO A 240 9.64 -18.17 47.74
N LYS A 241 9.26 -19.29 48.37
CA LYS A 241 7.85 -19.63 48.64
C LYS A 241 7.09 -18.51 49.38
N SER A 242 7.78 -17.79 50.26
CA SER A 242 7.22 -16.67 51.04
C SER A 242 6.82 -15.44 50.20
N ALA A 243 7.19 -15.38 48.92
CA ALA A 243 6.78 -14.30 48.02
C ALA A 243 5.36 -14.48 47.45
N TRP A 244 4.78 -15.68 47.57
CA TRP A 244 3.44 -15.96 47.10
C TRP A 244 2.38 -15.41 48.04
N LYS A 245 1.27 -14.91 47.48
CA LYS A 245 0.09 -14.48 48.24
C LYS A 245 -1.00 -15.54 48.10
N HIS A 246 -1.50 -16.02 49.24
CA HIS A 246 -2.66 -16.91 49.25
C HIS A 246 -3.93 -16.11 48.95
N ASN A 247 -4.70 -16.57 47.97
CA ASN A 247 -6.02 -16.05 47.64
C ASN A 247 -7.07 -16.97 48.27
N THR A 248 -7.66 -16.51 49.37
CA THR A 248 -8.63 -17.26 50.16
C THR A 248 -9.93 -17.55 49.42
N ALA A 249 -10.31 -16.73 48.45
CA ALA A 249 -11.56 -16.88 47.71
C ALA A 249 -11.60 -18.14 46.83
N ASN A 250 -10.43 -18.66 46.42
CA ASN A 250 -10.33 -19.82 45.54
C ASN A 250 -9.21 -20.78 45.92
N SER A 251 -8.71 -20.69 47.16
CA SER A 251 -7.60 -21.50 47.70
C SER A 251 -6.39 -21.61 46.77
N SER A 252 -6.08 -20.54 46.02
CA SER A 252 -4.97 -20.51 45.06
C SER A 252 -3.86 -19.58 45.53
N TRP A 253 -2.63 -19.88 45.15
CA TRP A 253 -1.49 -19.02 45.40
C TRP A 253 -1.19 -18.17 44.16
N GLN A 254 -0.93 -16.87 44.37
CA GLN A 254 -0.62 -15.93 43.30
C GLN A 254 0.73 -15.25 43.53
N LEU A 255 1.50 -15.10 42.47
CA LEU A 255 2.78 -14.40 42.49
C LEU A 255 2.86 -13.43 41.30
N ASN A 256 3.14 -12.17 41.60
CA ASN A 256 3.40 -11.13 40.61
C ASN A 256 4.82 -10.62 40.80
N VAL A 257 5.62 -10.66 39.75
CA VAL A 257 7.04 -10.29 39.78
C VAL A 257 7.36 -9.28 38.69
N ARG A 258 8.35 -8.44 38.96
CA ARG A 258 8.89 -7.46 38.02
C ARG A 258 10.40 -7.64 37.97
N LEU A 259 11.00 -7.54 36.80
CA LEU A 259 12.44 -7.62 36.62
C LEU A 259 12.86 -6.57 35.60
N LEU A 260 13.67 -5.60 36.03
CA LEU A 260 14.13 -4.51 35.19
C LEU A 260 15.54 -4.80 34.71
N LEU A 261 15.70 -4.84 33.39
CA LEU A 261 16.94 -5.21 32.73
C LEU A 261 17.36 -4.13 31.75
N THR A 262 18.62 -3.73 31.81
CA THR A 262 19.31 -3.12 30.67
C THR A 262 19.64 -4.23 29.68
N PRO A 263 19.27 -4.11 28.39
CA PRO A 263 19.61 -5.13 27.40
C PRO A 263 21.11 -5.46 27.35
N ALA A 264 21.42 -6.76 27.34
CA ALA A 264 22.76 -7.29 27.15
C ALA A 264 23.23 -7.05 25.71
N TYR A 265 24.53 -6.92 25.53
CA TYR A 265 25.14 -6.77 24.22
C TYR A 265 25.37 -8.15 23.61
N ASN A 266 24.76 -8.45 22.47
CA ASN A 266 24.95 -9.72 21.80
C ASN A 266 26.01 -9.62 20.69
N PRO A 267 27.29 -9.98 20.93
CA PRO A 267 28.31 -10.07 19.89
C PRO A 267 28.10 -11.26 18.94
N SER A 268 27.57 -12.38 19.44
CA SER A 268 27.50 -13.66 18.74
C SER A 268 26.06 -14.10 18.59
N LEU A 269 25.46 -13.65 17.49
CA LEU A 269 24.56 -14.51 16.77
C LEU A 269 25.31 -14.86 15.50
N GLU A 270 25.82 -16.09 15.44
CA GLU A 270 25.84 -16.78 14.15
C GLU A 270 24.44 -16.58 13.58
N ALA A 271 24.35 -15.72 12.57
CA ALA A 271 23.10 -15.37 11.92
C ALA A 271 22.72 -16.54 11.01
N SER A 272 22.64 -17.77 11.53
CA SER A 272 22.25 -18.96 10.78
C SER A 272 20.85 -18.80 10.16
N TYR A 273 20.07 -17.80 10.63
CA TYR A 273 18.78 -17.41 10.08
C TYR A 273 18.58 -15.88 9.97
N GLY A 274 19.66 -15.08 9.94
CA GLY A 274 19.63 -13.60 10.03
C GLY A 274 20.29 -12.87 8.84
N PRO A 275 20.20 -11.52 8.80
CA PRO A 275 19.92 -10.64 7.64
C PRO A 275 20.89 -10.59 6.44
N GLY A 276 21.91 -11.45 6.33
CA GLY A 276 22.92 -11.38 5.26
C GLY A 276 23.96 -10.28 5.48
N VAL A 277 24.12 -9.79 6.71
CA VAL A 277 25.12 -8.78 7.08
C VAL A 277 25.88 -9.27 8.30
N CYS A 278 27.20 -9.06 8.34
CA CYS A 278 28.04 -9.39 9.48
C CYS A 278 29.18 -8.39 9.72
N ILE A 279 29.93 -8.52 10.82
CA ILE A 279 31.13 -7.71 11.12
C ILE A 279 32.30 -8.66 11.35
N THR A 280 33.41 -8.45 10.65
CA THR A 280 34.60 -9.30 10.82
C THR A 280 35.22 -9.09 12.19
N GLU A 281 35.60 -10.18 12.87
CA GLU A 281 36.15 -10.12 14.23
C GLU A 281 37.49 -9.33 14.32
N HIS A 282 38.31 -9.41 13.27
CA HIS A 282 39.64 -8.79 13.25
C HIS A 282 39.67 -7.36 12.72
N THR A 283 38.89 -7.04 11.69
CA THR A 283 38.99 -5.73 11.01
C THR A 283 37.88 -4.76 11.40
N CYS A 284 36.85 -5.24 12.11
CA CYS A 284 35.68 -4.44 12.48
C CYS A 284 35.01 -3.74 11.30
N LYS A 285 35.15 -4.33 10.10
CA LYS A 285 34.47 -3.88 8.89
C LYS A 285 33.16 -4.64 8.72
N PRO A 286 32.09 -3.95 8.31
CA PRO A 286 30.84 -4.59 7.97
C PRO A 286 30.99 -5.31 6.63
N GLN A 287 30.46 -6.52 6.53
CA GLN A 287 30.51 -7.38 5.34
C GLN A 287 29.14 -7.96 5.04
N TRP A 288 28.87 -8.22 3.76
CA TRP A 288 27.68 -8.96 3.35
C TRP A 288 27.95 -10.46 3.50
N GLN A 289 27.04 -11.20 4.11
CA GLN A 289 27.15 -12.63 4.33
C GLN A 289 26.25 -13.37 3.33
N LEU A 290 26.85 -14.25 2.52
CA LEU A 290 26.09 -15.12 1.61
C LEU A 290 25.26 -16.13 2.41
N PHE A 291 24.02 -16.35 1.98
CA PHE A 291 23.12 -17.33 2.57
C PHE A 291 23.78 -18.72 2.60
N GLY A 292 23.88 -19.33 3.79
CA GLY A 292 24.42 -20.68 3.97
C GLY A 292 25.89 -20.75 4.40
N ILE A 293 26.63 -19.63 4.44
CA ILE A 293 27.98 -19.59 5.02
C ILE A 293 27.88 -19.15 6.48
N THR A 294 28.37 -19.96 7.41
CA THR A 294 28.24 -19.71 8.86
C THR A 294 29.31 -18.76 9.43
N LYS A 295 30.39 -18.47 8.69
CA LYS A 295 31.49 -17.59 9.13
C LYS A 295 31.68 -16.38 8.21
N CYS A 296 32.03 -15.23 8.80
CA CYS A 296 32.54 -14.08 8.07
C CYS A 296 33.99 -14.36 7.64
N GLU A 297 34.18 -15.17 6.60
CA GLU A 297 35.52 -15.44 6.06
C GLU A 297 35.99 -14.36 5.07
N LYS A 298 37.30 -14.26 4.95
CA LYS A 298 38.05 -13.06 4.54
C LYS A 298 37.91 -12.66 3.06
N ASP A 299 37.42 -13.51 2.18
CA ASP A 299 37.59 -13.33 0.73
C ASP A 299 36.27 -13.45 -0.05
N LEU A 300 35.64 -12.29 -0.30
CA LEU A 300 34.62 -12.14 -1.35
C LEU A 300 35.25 -11.53 -2.61
N PRO A 301 34.73 -11.83 -3.81
CA PRO A 301 35.27 -11.30 -5.06
C PRO A 301 35.26 -9.76 -5.08
N LYS A 302 36.27 -9.18 -5.74
CA LYS A 302 36.47 -7.73 -5.87
C LYS A 302 35.20 -7.04 -6.41
N PRO A 303 34.88 -5.80 -5.97
CA PRO A 303 33.72 -5.06 -6.44
C PRO A 303 33.71 -4.94 -7.97
N VAL A 304 32.54 -5.13 -8.58
CA VAL A 304 32.33 -4.98 -10.02
C VAL A 304 32.50 -3.50 -10.39
N ASP A 305 33.35 -3.22 -11.38
CA ASP A 305 33.58 -1.87 -11.87
C ASP A 305 32.35 -1.33 -12.63
N ILE A 306 31.55 -0.54 -11.93
CA ILE A 306 30.28 0.03 -12.41
C ILE A 306 30.51 1.03 -13.56
N ALA A 307 31.73 1.58 -13.70
CA ALA A 307 32.04 2.53 -14.77
C ALA A 307 31.95 1.91 -16.18
N ASN A 308 32.10 0.58 -16.30
CA ASN A 308 32.10 -0.11 -17.59
C ASN A 308 30.72 -0.62 -18.05
N ILE A 309 29.73 -0.74 -17.15
CA ILE A 309 28.40 -1.31 -17.49
C ILE A 309 27.48 -0.27 -18.15
N SER A 310 27.65 1.02 -17.87
CA SER A 310 26.79 2.06 -18.45
C SER A 310 27.00 2.32 -19.94
N ASN A 311 28.06 1.78 -20.57
CA ASN A 311 28.42 2.08 -21.96
C ASN A 311 28.01 0.99 -22.97
N LYS A 312 27.27 -0.06 -22.58
CA LYS A 312 26.97 -1.21 -23.47
C LYS A 312 25.50 -1.63 -23.61
N ILE A 313 24.54 -0.84 -23.12
CA ILE A 313 23.11 -1.14 -23.32
C ILE A 313 22.56 -0.24 -24.44
N ASP A 314 22.48 -0.80 -25.65
CA ASP A 314 21.81 -0.19 -26.80
C ASP A 314 20.28 -0.40 -26.66
N LEU A 315 19.53 0.68 -26.43
CA LEU A 315 18.08 0.70 -26.17
C LEU A 315 17.28 1.12 -27.42
N THR A 316 17.79 0.87 -28.62
CA THR A 316 17.22 1.44 -29.86
C THR A 316 15.91 0.79 -30.34
N GLU A 317 15.44 -0.32 -29.75
CA GLU A 317 14.32 -1.10 -30.34
C GLU A 317 12.94 -0.94 -29.68
N PHE A 318 12.69 0.13 -28.91
CA PHE A 318 11.34 0.52 -28.46
C PHE A 318 10.93 1.89 -29.01
N LYS A 319 10.80 2.00 -30.33
CA LYS A 319 10.16 3.15 -31.00
C LYS A 319 8.70 2.84 -31.38
N SER A 320 7.84 2.62 -30.38
CA SER A 320 6.40 2.84 -30.56
C SER A 320 6.04 4.20 -29.97
N THR A 321 5.80 5.20 -30.83
CA THR A 321 5.14 6.49 -30.54
C THR A 321 5.29 7.02 -29.10
N SER A 322 6.53 7.24 -28.64
CA SER A 322 6.86 7.83 -27.33
C SER A 322 6.85 9.36 -27.34
N HIS A 323 5.98 9.98 -28.13
CA HIS A 323 5.82 11.43 -28.17
C HIS A 323 5.09 11.91 -26.90
N ASN A 324 5.82 11.97 -25.77
CA ASN A 324 5.66 12.85 -24.60
C ASN A 324 6.07 12.25 -23.24
N MET A 325 6.62 11.04 -23.15
CA MET A 325 7.08 10.51 -21.83
C MET A 325 8.20 11.36 -21.18
N ASN A 326 8.89 12.21 -21.94
CA ASN A 326 9.91 13.12 -21.40
C ASN A 326 9.33 14.33 -20.63
N SER A 327 8.05 14.68 -20.79
CA SER A 327 7.50 15.91 -20.19
C SER A 327 7.28 15.82 -18.67
N CYS A 328 7.21 14.61 -18.11
CA CYS A 328 7.05 14.39 -16.66
C CYS A 328 8.35 13.99 -15.95
N LYS A 329 9.49 14.08 -16.63
CA LYS A 329 10.79 14.01 -15.95
C LYS A 329 11.00 15.33 -15.19
N PRO A 330 11.48 15.31 -13.94
CA PRO A 330 11.78 16.53 -13.22
C PRO A 330 12.82 17.32 -14.01
N ALA A 331 12.39 18.41 -14.63
CA ALA A 331 13.29 19.34 -15.27
C ALA A 331 14.22 19.93 -14.19
N LYS A 332 15.49 20.12 -14.54
CA LYS A 332 16.42 20.80 -13.63
C LYS A 332 15.95 22.24 -13.49
N LEU A 333 15.34 22.56 -12.36
CA LEU A 333 14.84 23.92 -12.09
C LEU A 333 16.01 24.92 -12.14
N PRO A 334 15.81 26.10 -12.76
CA PRO A 334 16.79 27.18 -12.67
C PRO A 334 17.06 27.57 -11.21
N LYS A 335 18.27 28.08 -10.94
CA LYS A 335 18.59 28.66 -9.62
C LYS A 335 17.67 29.86 -9.37
N LEU A 336 17.33 30.09 -8.10
CA LEU A 336 16.57 31.27 -7.69
C LEU A 336 17.29 32.54 -8.17
N THR A 337 16.57 33.45 -8.82
CA THR A 337 17.15 34.70 -9.30
C THR A 337 17.24 35.69 -8.14
N SER A 338 18.28 36.53 -8.13
CA SER A 338 18.47 37.54 -7.07
C SER A 338 17.46 38.69 -7.11
N LYS A 339 16.80 38.92 -8.26
CA LYS A 339 15.70 39.88 -8.38
C LYS A 339 14.36 39.24 -8.01
N PRO A 340 13.55 39.87 -7.13
CA PRO A 340 12.21 39.39 -6.81
C PRO A 340 11.32 39.45 -8.06
N GLN A 341 10.86 38.29 -8.50
CA GLN A 341 9.89 38.12 -9.58
C GLN A 341 8.50 37.95 -8.94
N THR A 342 7.46 38.54 -9.52
CA THR A 342 6.08 38.39 -9.02
C THR A 342 5.25 37.59 -10.02
N TRP A 343 4.89 36.37 -9.65
CA TRP A 343 3.94 35.55 -10.40
C TRP A 343 2.55 35.64 -9.78
N HIS A 344 1.54 35.81 -10.63
CA HIS A 344 0.13 35.74 -10.25
C HIS A 344 -0.42 34.36 -10.59
N ILE A 345 -1.13 33.74 -9.66
CA ILE A 345 -1.90 32.53 -9.93
C ILE A 345 -3.33 32.81 -9.54
N ARG A 346 -4.26 32.63 -10.47
CA ARG A 346 -5.69 32.85 -10.22
C ARG A 346 -6.54 31.69 -10.67
N THR A 347 -7.71 31.53 -10.07
CA THR A 347 -8.74 30.59 -10.54
C THR A 347 -9.37 31.09 -11.85
N SER A 348 -10.15 30.22 -12.48
CA SER A 348 -10.87 30.52 -13.72
C SER A 348 -11.91 31.63 -13.58
N ASP A 349 -12.40 31.86 -12.36
CA ASP A 349 -13.30 32.92 -11.91
C ASP A 349 -12.57 34.12 -11.27
N GLY A 350 -11.23 34.18 -11.37
CA GLY A 350 -10.44 35.37 -11.04
C GLY A 350 -9.96 35.50 -9.59
N GLU A 351 -10.17 34.49 -8.73
CA GLU A 351 -9.69 34.52 -7.35
C GLU A 351 -8.17 34.38 -7.28
N GLU A 352 -7.49 35.32 -6.63
CA GLU A 352 -6.03 35.32 -6.49
C GLU A 352 -5.55 34.31 -5.43
N LEU A 353 -4.67 33.41 -5.85
CA LEU A 353 -4.22 32.28 -5.05
C LEU A 353 -2.86 32.48 -4.39
N LEU A 354 -2.07 33.45 -4.84
CA LEU A 354 -0.78 33.81 -4.24
C LEU A 354 -0.80 35.23 -3.69
N THR A 355 0.01 35.49 -2.68
CA THR A 355 0.37 36.84 -2.24
C THR A 355 1.54 37.37 -3.08
N ASN A 356 1.85 38.66 -2.95
CA ASN A 356 3.03 39.29 -3.54
C ASN A 356 4.38 38.66 -3.11
N LYS A 357 4.38 37.86 -2.03
CA LYS A 357 5.55 37.08 -1.54
C LYS A 357 5.49 35.61 -1.97
N THR A 358 4.67 35.29 -2.98
CA THR A 358 4.46 33.93 -3.53
C THR A 358 4.15 32.87 -2.48
N ARG A 359 3.44 33.27 -1.43
CA ARG A 359 2.83 32.37 -0.45
C ARG A 359 1.35 32.19 -0.80
N PRO A 360 0.71 31.06 -0.44
CA PRO A 360 -0.73 30.93 -0.60
C PRO A 360 -1.49 32.09 0.04
N SER A 361 -2.44 32.66 -0.70
CA SER A 361 -3.35 33.67 -0.17
C SER A 361 -4.24 33.10 0.94
N VAL A 362 -4.88 33.98 1.73
CA VAL A 362 -5.88 33.55 2.74
C VAL A 362 -6.99 32.75 2.07
N MET A 363 -7.41 33.13 0.87
CA MET A 363 -8.42 32.37 0.15
C MET A 363 -7.90 31.01 -0.31
N ALA A 364 -6.69 30.93 -0.86
CA ALA A 364 -6.09 29.65 -1.26
C ALA A 364 -6.02 28.65 -0.09
N LYS A 365 -5.65 29.13 1.11
CA LYS A 365 -5.71 28.32 2.34
C LYS A 365 -7.13 27.85 2.67
N LYS A 366 -8.10 28.77 2.64
CA LYS A 366 -9.53 28.45 2.88
C LYS A 366 -10.09 27.45 1.87
N LEU A 367 -9.61 27.46 0.63
CA LEU A 367 -9.96 26.55 -0.46
C LEU A 367 -9.18 25.22 -0.42
N GLY A 368 -8.26 25.05 0.53
CA GLY A 368 -7.43 23.84 0.67
C GLY A 368 -6.41 23.65 -0.45
N LEU A 369 -5.95 24.72 -1.10
CA LEU A 369 -5.06 24.66 -2.26
C LEU A 369 -3.56 24.69 -1.90
N VAL A 370 -3.22 24.70 -0.61
CA VAL A 370 -1.82 24.68 -0.14
C VAL A 370 -1.01 23.51 -0.74
N PRO A 371 -1.52 22.26 -0.81
CA PRO A 371 -0.79 21.15 -1.44
C PRO A 371 -0.37 21.42 -2.90
N LEU A 372 -1.22 22.12 -3.67
CA LEU A 372 -0.95 22.48 -5.06
C LEU A 372 0.04 23.65 -5.18
N LEU A 373 -0.19 24.69 -4.39
CA LEU A 373 0.55 25.96 -4.51
C LEU A 373 1.92 25.91 -3.82
N GLY A 374 2.08 25.02 -2.83
CA GLY A 374 3.20 24.99 -1.91
C GLY A 374 3.03 25.97 -0.75
N ILE A 375 4.00 25.98 0.16
CA ILE A 375 3.97 26.82 1.38
C ILE A 375 4.78 28.12 1.26
N GLY A 376 5.56 28.29 0.19
CA GLY A 376 6.29 29.53 -0.07
C GLY A 376 7.39 29.38 -1.14
N PRO A 377 8.24 30.41 -1.31
CA PRO A 377 9.23 30.48 -2.40
C PRO A 377 10.30 29.37 -2.38
N GLN A 378 10.60 28.84 -1.18
CA GLN A 378 11.57 27.77 -0.98
C GLN A 378 11.00 26.38 -1.28
N ASP A 379 9.68 26.26 -1.40
CA ASP A 379 9.02 25.00 -1.69
C ASP A 379 9.09 24.71 -3.20
N THR A 380 10.13 23.99 -3.61
CA THR A 380 10.37 23.64 -5.03
C THR A 380 9.36 22.66 -5.60
N HIS A 381 8.56 22.00 -4.76
CA HIS A 381 7.54 21.07 -5.20
C HIS A 381 6.20 21.77 -5.47
N GLY A 382 5.90 22.86 -4.75
CA GLY A 382 4.72 23.67 -4.97
C GLY A 382 4.79 24.53 -6.24
N LEU A 383 3.64 24.73 -6.89
CA LEU A 383 3.54 25.50 -8.13
C LEU A 383 4.08 26.95 -7.98
N GLY A 384 3.83 27.59 -6.83
CA GLY A 384 4.32 28.95 -6.57
C GLY A 384 5.84 29.04 -6.50
N GLY A 385 6.49 28.05 -5.87
CA GLY A 385 7.95 27.97 -5.85
C GLY A 385 8.53 27.63 -7.22
N GLN A 386 7.93 26.72 -7.97
CA GLN A 386 8.38 26.41 -9.34
C GLN A 386 8.35 27.66 -10.25
N LEU A 387 7.26 28.41 -10.23
CA LEU A 387 7.07 29.60 -11.06
C LEU A 387 8.09 30.71 -10.78
N LEU A 388 8.47 30.93 -9.52
CA LEU A 388 9.47 31.94 -9.17
C LEU A 388 10.84 31.79 -9.83
N ARG A 389 11.14 30.61 -10.35
CA ARG A 389 12.42 30.29 -11.01
C ARG A 389 12.35 30.50 -12.52
N ILE A 390 11.18 30.84 -13.06
CA ILE A 390 10.95 31.09 -14.48
C ILE A 390 10.89 32.59 -14.75
N GLN A 391 11.55 33.01 -15.83
CA GLN A 391 11.52 34.37 -16.33
C GLN A 391 11.02 34.44 -17.79
N PRO A 392 10.37 35.56 -18.18
CA PRO A 392 9.92 36.65 -17.31
C PRO A 392 8.74 36.21 -16.40
N ALA A 393 8.51 36.96 -15.32
CA ALA A 393 7.31 36.83 -14.50
C ALA A 393 6.02 36.98 -15.32
N GLY A 394 4.93 36.43 -14.82
CA GLY A 394 3.66 36.41 -15.54
C GLY A 394 2.45 36.03 -14.69
N THR A 395 1.37 35.68 -15.38
CA THR A 395 0.11 35.25 -14.78
C THR A 395 -0.26 33.86 -15.28
N LEU A 396 -0.56 32.95 -14.35
CA LEU A 396 -1.15 31.65 -14.62
C LEU A 396 -2.61 31.65 -14.18
N THR A 397 -3.53 31.44 -15.13
CA THR A 397 -4.95 31.22 -14.84
C THR A 397 -5.23 29.72 -14.83
N LEU A 398 -5.69 29.20 -13.72
CA LEU A 398 -6.04 27.79 -13.57
C LEU A 398 -7.47 27.51 -14.06
N THR A 399 -7.76 26.25 -14.38
CA THR A 399 -9.12 25.75 -14.69
C THR A 399 -10.00 25.59 -13.44
N LEU A 400 -9.40 25.62 -12.24
CA LEU A 400 -10.12 25.56 -10.97
C LEU A 400 -11.16 26.67 -10.88
N HIS A 401 -12.32 26.38 -10.32
CA HIS A 401 -13.37 27.37 -10.05
C HIS A 401 -13.55 27.51 -8.54
N SER A 402 -13.33 28.71 -8.00
CA SER A 402 -13.28 28.94 -6.54
C SER A 402 -14.57 28.51 -5.83
N ALA A 403 -15.74 28.78 -6.41
CA ALA A 403 -17.03 28.39 -5.88
C ALA A 403 -17.20 26.87 -5.82
N MET A 404 -16.86 26.15 -6.90
CA MET A 404 -16.93 24.69 -6.94
C MET A 404 -15.94 24.05 -5.96
N GLN A 405 -14.71 24.56 -5.90
CA GLN A 405 -13.69 24.14 -4.94
C GLN A 405 -14.19 24.27 -3.50
N LYS A 406 -14.78 25.43 -3.14
CA LYS A 406 -15.37 25.67 -1.82
C LYS A 406 -16.50 24.70 -1.49
N GLN A 407 -17.44 24.47 -2.42
CA GLN A 407 -18.55 23.54 -2.17
C GLN A 407 -18.08 22.09 -2.09
N ALA A 408 -17.13 21.69 -2.93
CA ALA A 408 -16.52 20.36 -2.88
C ALA A 408 -15.85 20.12 -1.51
N GLN A 409 -15.14 21.12 -0.99
CA GLN A 409 -14.49 21.01 0.32
C GLN A 409 -15.50 20.95 1.47
N ALA A 410 -16.56 21.76 1.42
CA ALA A 410 -17.64 21.73 2.39
C ALA A 410 -18.36 20.36 2.41
N ALA A 411 -18.64 19.80 1.24
CA ALA A 411 -19.26 18.48 1.11
C ALA A 411 -18.35 17.35 1.61
N LEU A 412 -17.04 17.41 1.33
CA LEU A 412 -16.08 16.44 1.84
C LEU A 412 -16.02 16.46 3.38
N ARG A 413 -15.93 17.65 3.98
CA ARG A 413 -15.96 17.81 5.45
C ARG A 413 -17.25 17.29 6.07
N TYR A 414 -18.39 17.60 5.44
CA TYR A 414 -19.71 17.09 5.86
C TYR A 414 -19.79 15.57 5.85
N GLY A 415 -19.24 14.90 4.83
CA GLY A 415 -19.22 13.44 4.78
C GLY A 415 -18.33 12.84 5.86
N LEU A 416 -17.13 13.40 6.04
CA LEU A 416 -16.16 12.90 7.02
C LEU A 416 -16.64 13.06 8.47
N SER A 417 -17.34 14.15 8.81
CA SER A 417 -17.86 14.36 10.17
C SER A 417 -18.93 13.33 10.59
N ARG A 418 -19.46 12.56 9.64
CA ARG A 418 -20.44 11.50 9.87
C ARG A 418 -19.82 10.11 10.02
N LEU A 419 -18.50 10.01 9.86
CA LEU A 419 -17.76 8.78 10.04
C LEU A 419 -17.18 8.73 11.46
N SER A 420 -17.12 7.54 12.03
CA SER A 420 -16.44 7.32 13.30
C SER A 420 -14.94 7.51 13.09
N ALA A 421 -14.29 8.25 13.99
CA ALA A 421 -12.84 8.39 13.99
C ALA A 421 -12.15 7.02 14.00
N THR A 422 -11.04 6.91 13.28
CA THR A 422 -10.19 5.71 13.25
C THR A 422 -8.80 6.06 13.75
N SER A 423 -8.06 5.07 14.27
CA SER A 423 -6.70 5.29 14.77
C SER A 423 -5.72 5.75 13.68
N GLU A 424 -5.98 5.42 12.42
CA GLU A 424 -5.16 5.82 11.27
C GLU A 424 -5.64 7.11 10.59
N GLY A 425 -6.81 7.63 10.99
CA GLY A 425 -7.46 8.75 10.31
C GLY A 425 -7.99 8.38 8.92
N HIS A 426 -9.07 9.04 8.52
CA HIS A 426 -9.57 8.92 7.16
C HIS A 426 -8.67 9.69 6.19
N ARG A 427 -8.44 9.13 5.01
CA ARG A 427 -7.92 9.89 3.86
C ARG A 427 -9.01 9.96 2.83
N ALA A 428 -9.31 11.16 2.34
CA ALA A 428 -10.41 11.37 1.44
C ALA A 428 -10.10 12.43 0.39
N ALA A 429 -10.75 12.32 -0.76
CA ALA A 429 -10.64 13.31 -1.81
C ALA A 429 -11.89 13.31 -2.71
N LEU A 430 -12.15 14.46 -3.30
CA LEU A 430 -13.16 14.67 -4.34
C LEU A 430 -12.54 15.54 -5.44
N VAL A 431 -12.62 15.07 -6.68
CA VAL A 431 -12.13 15.78 -7.87
C VAL A 431 -13.26 15.94 -8.87
N LEU A 432 -13.27 17.07 -9.57
CA LEU A 432 -14.24 17.42 -10.60
C LEU A 432 -13.53 17.74 -11.91
N VAL A 433 -14.02 17.19 -13.01
CA VAL A 433 -13.44 17.35 -14.35
C VAL A 433 -14.55 17.62 -15.35
N ARG A 434 -14.49 18.73 -16.08
CA ARG A 434 -15.43 19.00 -17.19
C ARG A 434 -15.15 18.09 -18.38
N THR A 435 -16.12 17.90 -19.27
CA THR A 435 -15.99 17.02 -20.45
C THR A 435 -14.89 17.44 -21.44
N ASP A 436 -14.35 18.65 -21.37
CA ASP A 436 -13.16 19.10 -22.12
C ASP A 436 -11.83 18.77 -21.40
N GLY A 437 -11.90 18.24 -20.19
CA GLY A 437 -10.76 17.90 -19.33
C GLY A 437 -10.40 18.96 -18.29
N ALA A 438 -11.10 20.09 -18.24
CA ALA A 438 -10.78 21.15 -17.29
C ALA A 438 -11.00 20.66 -15.84
N ILE A 439 -9.98 20.74 -15.00
CA ILE A 439 -10.09 20.39 -13.57
C ILE A 439 -10.78 21.54 -12.84
N LEU A 440 -12.05 21.35 -12.49
CA LEU A 440 -12.87 22.41 -11.87
C LEU A 440 -12.67 22.50 -10.36
N ALA A 441 -12.37 21.38 -9.71
CA ALA A 441 -12.04 21.31 -8.29
C ALA A 441 -11.21 20.06 -7.98
N ALA A 442 -10.34 20.16 -6.99
CA ALA A 442 -9.59 19.04 -6.42
C ALA A 442 -9.40 19.29 -4.92
N VAL A 443 -10.17 18.58 -4.09
CA VAL A 443 -10.14 18.72 -2.63
C VAL A 443 -9.67 17.43 -1.99
N GLY A 444 -8.91 17.54 -0.90
CA GLY A 444 -8.35 16.41 -0.16
C GLY A 444 -8.52 16.54 1.35
N HIS A 445 -8.26 15.43 2.04
CA HIS A 445 -8.15 15.32 3.49
C HIS A 445 -7.14 14.21 3.84
N PRO A 446 -6.25 14.40 4.83
CA PRO A 446 -6.08 15.60 5.64
C PRO A 446 -5.57 16.81 4.83
N ASN A 447 -5.83 18.02 5.34
CA ASN A 447 -5.17 19.23 4.84
C ASN A 447 -3.90 19.48 5.68
N PRO A 448 -2.91 20.20 5.12
CA PRO A 448 -1.80 20.70 5.91
C PRO A 448 -2.27 21.52 7.12
N PRO A 449 -1.55 21.49 8.25
CA PRO A 449 -1.82 22.39 9.37
C PRO A 449 -1.69 23.86 8.93
N ASP A 450 -2.60 24.72 9.39
CA ASP A 450 -2.52 26.17 9.15
C ASP A 450 -1.89 26.88 10.35
N THR A 451 -0.67 26.49 10.70
CA THR A 451 0.07 27.11 11.83
C THR A 451 0.89 28.33 11.38
N GLY A 452 1.08 28.53 10.07
CA GLY A 452 1.94 29.60 9.54
C GLY A 452 3.44 29.40 9.76
N GLU A 453 3.82 28.39 10.55
CA GLU A 453 5.19 28.07 10.96
C GLU A 453 5.85 26.96 10.13
N ILE A 454 5.09 26.30 9.25
CA ILE A 454 5.59 25.19 8.44
C ILE A 454 6.58 25.73 7.39
N THR A 455 7.79 25.19 7.41
CA THR A 455 8.84 25.47 6.44
C THR A 455 8.88 24.43 5.33
N ALA A 456 9.54 24.75 4.20
CA ALA A 456 9.81 23.79 3.12
C ALA A 456 10.57 22.56 3.63
N TRP A 457 11.40 22.75 4.66
CA TRP A 457 12.11 21.66 5.33
C TRP A 457 11.18 20.71 6.06
N ASP A 458 10.24 21.24 6.85
CA ASP A 458 9.27 20.43 7.59
C ASP A 458 8.42 19.57 6.66
N ARG A 459 7.99 20.15 5.53
CA ARG A 459 7.29 19.42 4.47
C ARG A 459 8.14 18.27 3.95
N ALA A 460 9.38 18.54 3.54
CA ALA A 460 10.27 17.54 2.96
C ALA A 460 10.58 16.41 3.95
N ALA A 461 10.88 16.75 5.21
CA ALA A 461 11.12 15.80 6.28
C ALA A 461 9.87 14.93 6.54
N PHE A 462 8.68 15.55 6.66
CA PHE A 462 7.44 14.82 6.89
C PHE A 462 7.09 13.88 5.74
N ALA A 463 7.15 14.35 4.49
CA ALA A 463 6.88 13.55 3.30
C ALA A 463 7.80 12.32 3.20
N LYS A 464 9.02 12.43 3.71
CA LYS A 464 10.02 11.37 3.71
C LYS A 464 9.77 10.31 4.78
N VAL A 465 9.37 10.75 5.98
CA VAL A 465 9.08 9.85 7.11
C VAL A 465 7.70 9.19 6.97
N TYR A 466 6.72 9.96 6.48
CA TYR A 466 5.32 9.55 6.39
C TYR A 466 4.73 9.74 4.98
N PRO A 467 5.31 9.12 3.93
CA PRO A 467 4.89 9.36 2.54
C PRO A 467 3.43 9.01 2.26
N GLU A 468 2.88 8.03 2.97
CA GLU A 468 1.48 7.60 2.82
C GLU A 468 0.47 8.50 3.56
N ASN A 469 0.95 9.33 4.49
CA ASN A 469 0.15 10.24 5.30
C ASN A 469 0.46 11.71 5.02
N ASP A 470 1.28 11.99 4.00
CA ASP A 470 1.69 13.34 3.63
C ASP A 470 0.45 14.20 3.26
N PRO A 471 0.13 15.23 4.08
CA PRO A 471 -0.99 16.12 3.82
C PRO A 471 -0.68 17.15 2.73
N PHE A 472 0.59 17.27 2.30
CA PHE A 472 1.02 18.19 1.24
C PHE A 472 0.94 17.58 -0.16
N LEU A 473 0.50 16.33 -0.28
CA LEU A 473 0.17 15.74 -1.58
C LEU A 473 -1.23 16.17 -2.02
N VAL A 474 -1.36 16.58 -3.28
CA VAL A 474 -2.66 16.70 -3.94
C VAL A 474 -3.23 15.29 -4.15
N GLN A 475 -4.03 14.86 -3.18
CA GLN A 475 -4.59 13.49 -3.09
C GLN A 475 -5.26 13.01 -4.38
N ALA A 476 -5.78 13.94 -5.21
CA ALA A 476 -6.46 13.62 -6.45
C ALA A 476 -5.54 12.97 -7.51
N TRP A 477 -4.24 13.30 -7.57
CA TRP A 477 -3.32 12.80 -8.59
C TRP A 477 -1.90 12.51 -8.13
N GLU A 478 -1.46 12.94 -6.95
CA GLU A 478 -0.11 12.69 -6.44
C GLU A 478 -0.02 11.48 -5.50
N LYS A 479 -1.15 10.84 -5.22
CA LYS A 479 -1.22 9.65 -4.39
C LYS A 479 -1.65 8.46 -5.22
N VAL A 480 -0.85 7.39 -5.12
CA VAL A 480 -1.15 6.04 -5.61
C VAL A 480 -0.59 5.06 -4.59
N ASP A 481 -1.46 4.40 -3.83
CA ASP A 481 -1.13 3.30 -2.93
C ASP A 481 -2.24 2.23 -2.95
N ARG A 482 -2.03 1.11 -2.24
CA ARG A 482 -3.00 0.00 -2.18
C ARG A 482 -4.38 0.41 -1.67
N HIS A 483 -4.50 1.46 -0.87
CA HIS A 483 -5.78 1.97 -0.37
C HIS A 483 -6.51 2.80 -1.44
N GLN A 484 -5.90 3.04 -2.60
CA GLN A 484 -6.56 3.58 -3.78
C GLN A 484 -6.96 2.49 -4.79
N ALA A 485 -7.15 1.26 -4.33
CA ALA A 485 -7.80 0.24 -5.13
C ALA A 485 -9.21 0.67 -5.53
N ALA A 486 -9.48 0.69 -6.84
CA ALA A 486 -10.72 1.24 -7.41
C ALA A 486 -11.95 0.44 -6.94
N GLY A 487 -11.82 -0.88 -6.80
CA GLY A 487 -12.95 -1.74 -6.57
C GLY A 487 -14.00 -1.62 -7.69
N SER A 488 -15.28 -1.69 -7.34
CA SER A 488 -16.37 -1.74 -8.34
C SER A 488 -16.53 -0.49 -9.23
N THR A 489 -15.80 0.60 -9.00
CA THR A 489 -15.72 1.72 -9.94
C THR A 489 -14.87 1.40 -11.17
N PHE A 490 -14.13 0.29 -11.20
CA PHE A 490 -13.40 -0.18 -12.39
C PHE A 490 -14.31 -0.91 -13.41
N LYS A 491 -15.50 -1.37 -13.00
CA LYS A 491 -16.45 -2.11 -13.85
C LYS A 491 -16.91 -1.36 -15.11
N PRO A 492 -17.17 -0.04 -15.08
CA PRO A 492 -17.39 0.75 -16.29
C PRO A 492 -16.25 0.63 -17.31
N ILE A 493 -14.99 0.49 -16.88
CA ILE A 493 -13.86 0.29 -17.79
C ILE A 493 -13.95 -1.07 -18.47
N ILE A 494 -14.31 -2.12 -17.73
CA ILE A 494 -14.56 -3.45 -18.33
C ILE A 494 -15.70 -3.40 -19.35
N ALA A 495 -16.75 -2.63 -19.08
CA ALA A 495 -17.83 -2.42 -20.04
C ALA A 495 -17.36 -1.64 -21.29
N LEU A 496 -16.51 -0.62 -21.13
CA LEU A 496 -15.89 0.07 -22.26
C LEU A 496 -15.01 -0.87 -23.09
N THR A 497 -14.20 -1.73 -22.44
CA THR A 497 -13.42 -2.76 -23.15
C THR A 497 -14.31 -3.73 -23.91
N ALA A 498 -15.47 -4.10 -23.37
CA ALA A 498 -16.42 -4.94 -24.10
C ALA A 498 -16.93 -4.23 -25.36
N LEU A 499 -17.28 -2.94 -25.25
CA LEU A 499 -17.81 -2.15 -26.35
C LEU A 499 -16.83 -2.03 -27.53
N THR A 500 -15.52 -1.92 -27.26
CA THR A 500 -14.50 -1.81 -28.32
C THR A 500 -14.38 -3.05 -29.22
N ILE A 501 -14.94 -4.19 -28.82
CA ILE A 501 -14.86 -5.45 -29.57
C ILE A 501 -16.23 -6.00 -30.00
N THR A 502 -17.32 -5.28 -29.72
CA THR A 502 -18.69 -5.76 -30.03
C THR A 502 -18.93 -6.04 -31.51
N SER A 503 -18.30 -5.30 -32.42
CA SER A 503 -18.39 -5.54 -33.87
C SER A 503 -17.76 -6.87 -34.29
N GLN A 504 -16.80 -7.38 -33.51
CA GLN A 504 -16.08 -8.64 -33.77
C GLN A 504 -16.66 -9.81 -32.97
N ARG A 505 -17.44 -9.53 -31.90
CA ARG A 505 -17.92 -10.51 -30.93
C ARG A 505 -19.41 -10.30 -30.62
N PRO A 506 -20.33 -10.73 -31.52
CA PRO A 506 -21.77 -10.51 -31.36
C PRO A 506 -22.36 -11.08 -30.05
N GLU A 507 -21.79 -12.17 -29.53
CA GLU A 507 -22.20 -12.76 -28.26
C GLU A 507 -21.95 -11.82 -27.07
N ILE A 508 -20.91 -10.98 -27.14
CA ILE A 508 -20.64 -9.94 -26.13
C ILE A 508 -21.70 -8.86 -26.24
N LEU A 509 -22.02 -8.38 -27.45
CA LEU A 509 -23.08 -7.39 -27.66
C LEU A 509 -24.43 -7.88 -27.11
N ASN A 510 -24.80 -9.13 -27.40
CA ASN A 510 -26.01 -9.76 -26.88
C ASN A 510 -26.01 -9.82 -25.34
N MET A 511 -24.86 -10.12 -24.71
CA MET A 511 -24.72 -10.07 -23.25
C MET A 511 -24.89 -8.65 -22.70
N LEU A 512 -24.34 -7.62 -23.37
CA LEU A 512 -24.49 -6.23 -22.96
C LEU A 512 -25.95 -5.75 -23.06
N GLN A 513 -26.63 -6.07 -24.16
CA GLN A 513 -28.05 -5.75 -24.38
C GLN A 513 -28.97 -6.51 -23.41
N GLY A 514 -28.59 -7.74 -23.07
CA GLY A 514 -29.21 -8.56 -22.04
C GLY A 514 -29.73 -9.88 -22.56
N LEU A 515 -29.32 -10.96 -21.91
CA LEU A 515 -29.73 -12.33 -22.24
C LEU A 515 -30.86 -12.82 -21.34
N ASN A 516 -31.68 -13.72 -21.86
CA ASN A 516 -32.55 -14.53 -21.00
C ASN A 516 -31.71 -15.50 -20.14
N PRO A 517 -32.25 -16.04 -19.02
CA PRO A 517 -31.48 -16.90 -18.11
C PRO A 517 -30.87 -18.14 -18.75
N LYS A 518 -31.55 -18.76 -19.74
CA LYS A 518 -31.05 -19.95 -20.45
C LYS A 518 -29.83 -19.58 -21.30
N ALA A 519 -29.94 -18.54 -22.12
CA ALA A 519 -28.85 -18.06 -22.97
C ALA A 519 -27.64 -17.57 -22.14
N PHE A 520 -27.89 -16.86 -21.03
CA PHE A 520 -26.83 -16.42 -20.12
C PHE A 520 -26.09 -17.61 -19.49
N LYS A 521 -26.82 -18.64 -19.06
CA LYS A 521 -26.23 -19.88 -18.52
C LYS A 521 -25.42 -20.61 -19.58
N THR A 522 -25.91 -20.70 -20.81
CA THR A 522 -25.17 -21.32 -21.91
C THR A 522 -23.85 -20.59 -22.17
N LEU A 523 -23.89 -19.25 -22.22
CA LEU A 523 -22.70 -18.44 -22.50
C LEU A 523 -21.67 -18.45 -21.35
N THR A 524 -22.13 -18.38 -20.10
CA THR A 524 -21.25 -18.10 -18.95
C THR A 524 -21.12 -19.24 -17.93
N GLY A 525 -21.99 -20.26 -18.02
CA GLY A 525 -22.14 -21.30 -16.99
C GLY A 525 -22.86 -20.84 -15.71
N LEU A 526 -23.27 -19.58 -15.61
CA LEU A 526 -23.90 -19.02 -14.39
C LEU A 526 -25.44 -19.09 -14.45
N THR A 527 -26.08 -19.30 -13.30
CA THR A 527 -27.54 -19.38 -13.15
C THR A 527 -28.05 -18.21 -12.32
N LEU A 528 -29.38 -18.02 -12.28
CA LEU A 528 -29.99 -16.98 -11.43
C LEU A 528 -29.64 -17.11 -9.94
N THR A 529 -29.27 -18.31 -9.46
CA THR A 529 -28.88 -18.54 -8.06
C THR A 529 -27.37 -18.39 -7.82
N SER A 530 -26.58 -18.15 -8.86
CA SER A 530 -25.12 -17.99 -8.73
C SER A 530 -24.78 -16.77 -7.86
N THR A 531 -23.94 -17.01 -6.85
CA THR A 531 -23.35 -15.99 -5.96
C THR A 531 -21.83 -15.94 -6.05
N LYS A 532 -21.23 -16.88 -6.80
CA LYS A 532 -19.80 -17.10 -6.90
C LYS A 532 -19.43 -17.53 -8.32
N ILE A 533 -18.19 -17.25 -8.71
CA ILE A 533 -17.62 -17.59 -10.01
C ILE A 533 -16.23 -18.19 -9.81
N ASN A 534 -15.89 -19.18 -10.63
CA ASN A 534 -14.54 -19.66 -10.78
C ASN A 534 -14.04 -19.20 -12.16
N PRO A 535 -13.08 -18.26 -12.24
CA PRO A 535 -12.64 -17.71 -13.53
C PRO A 535 -11.99 -18.76 -14.45
N TYR A 536 -11.52 -19.88 -13.90
CA TYR A 536 -10.93 -20.96 -14.69
C TYR A 536 -11.96 -21.83 -15.43
N LEU A 537 -13.27 -21.61 -15.24
CA LEU A 537 -14.33 -22.41 -15.87
C LEU A 537 -15.08 -21.66 -16.99
N ILE A 538 -14.54 -20.53 -17.47
CA ILE A 538 -15.20 -19.68 -18.49
C ILE A 538 -14.22 -19.40 -19.64
N PRO A 539 -14.57 -19.70 -20.91
CA PRO A 539 -15.80 -20.40 -21.32
C PRO A 539 -15.81 -21.86 -20.84
N PRO A 540 -17.00 -22.50 -20.72
CA PRO A 540 -17.15 -23.84 -20.13
C PRO A 540 -16.41 -24.97 -20.86
N THR A 541 -15.92 -24.68 -22.08
CA THR A 541 -15.28 -25.61 -23.00
C THR A 541 -13.83 -25.92 -22.65
N LEU A 542 -13.19 -25.16 -21.75
CA LEU A 542 -11.80 -25.36 -21.30
C LEU A 542 -11.76 -25.85 -19.85
N ARG A 543 -11.88 -27.16 -19.63
CA ARG A 543 -11.83 -27.77 -18.28
C ARG A 543 -10.40 -28.17 -17.92
N SER A 544 -9.67 -27.31 -17.19
CA SER A 544 -8.46 -27.72 -16.48
C SER A 544 -8.83 -28.37 -15.13
N SER A 545 -8.34 -29.59 -14.90
CA SER A 545 -8.81 -30.51 -13.86
C SER A 545 -8.10 -30.40 -12.50
N THR A 546 -7.20 -29.45 -12.25
CA THR A 546 -6.37 -29.51 -11.04
C THR A 546 -6.19 -28.20 -10.26
N LYS A 547 -6.45 -28.31 -8.94
CA LYS A 547 -6.12 -27.41 -7.82
C LYS A 547 -7.21 -26.43 -7.32
N LYS A 548 -7.17 -26.24 -5.99
CA LYS A 548 -8.18 -25.68 -5.06
C LYS A 548 -9.06 -24.56 -5.65
N ARG A 549 -10.38 -24.68 -5.41
CA ARG A 549 -11.46 -23.79 -5.84
C ARG A 549 -11.27 -22.33 -5.39
N SER A 550 -10.44 -21.55 -6.08
CA SER A 550 -10.42 -20.10 -5.92
C SER A 550 -11.68 -19.53 -6.56
N VAL A 551 -12.64 -19.12 -5.73
CA VAL A 551 -13.90 -18.53 -6.17
C VAL A 551 -13.98 -17.06 -5.76
N ILE A 552 -14.47 -16.22 -6.65
CA ILE A 552 -14.81 -14.83 -6.34
C ILE A 552 -16.33 -14.75 -6.13
N ARG A 553 -16.76 -13.94 -5.16
CA ARG A 553 -18.16 -13.83 -4.76
C ARG A 553 -18.72 -12.44 -5.05
N ASN A 554 -20.05 -12.37 -5.17
CA ASN A 554 -20.76 -11.10 -5.11
C ASN A 554 -20.67 -10.44 -3.73
N PHE A 555 -21.12 -9.19 -3.65
CA PHE A 555 -21.18 -8.48 -2.37
C PHE A 555 -22.27 -9.08 -1.46
N ARG A 556 -22.12 -8.88 -0.14
CA ARG A 556 -23.13 -9.29 0.85
C ARG A 556 -23.93 -8.09 1.31
N LEU A 557 -25.25 -8.14 1.13
CA LEU A 557 -26.19 -7.20 1.74
C LEU A 557 -27.03 -7.94 2.77
N ARG A 558 -27.09 -7.43 4.00
CA ARG A 558 -27.88 -8.02 5.11
C ARG A 558 -27.60 -9.52 5.32
N GLY A 559 -26.32 -9.90 5.33
CA GLY A 559 -25.89 -11.29 5.58
C GLY A 559 -25.98 -12.25 4.39
N ARG A 560 -26.75 -11.93 3.34
CA ARG A 560 -26.86 -12.74 2.11
C ARG A 560 -25.99 -12.20 0.98
N TYR A 561 -25.42 -13.11 0.19
CA TYR A 561 -24.77 -12.75 -1.07
C TYR A 561 -25.81 -12.38 -2.12
N GLU A 562 -25.56 -11.33 -2.89
CA GLU A 562 -26.37 -11.02 -4.07
C GLU A 562 -26.24 -12.12 -5.13
N THR A 563 -27.34 -12.35 -5.85
CA THR A 563 -27.50 -13.37 -6.89
C THR A 563 -27.75 -12.71 -8.23
N LEU A 564 -27.55 -13.43 -9.34
CA LEU A 564 -27.98 -12.95 -10.65
C LEU A 564 -29.51 -12.75 -10.72
N GLY A 565 -30.29 -13.51 -9.95
CA GLY A 565 -31.73 -13.35 -9.82
C GLY A 565 -32.13 -11.99 -9.23
N ASP A 566 -31.28 -11.33 -8.44
CA ASP A 566 -31.54 -9.97 -7.95
C ASP A 566 -31.49 -8.90 -9.07
N LEU A 567 -31.03 -9.26 -10.29
CA LEU A 567 -31.18 -8.42 -11.49
C LEU A 567 -32.62 -8.41 -12.01
N CYS A 568 -33.36 -9.51 -11.80
CA CYS A 568 -34.74 -9.69 -12.26
C CYS A 568 -35.75 -9.18 -11.22
N GLN A 569 -36.96 -8.81 -11.65
CA GLN A 569 -38.02 -8.47 -10.71
C GLN A 569 -38.60 -9.75 -10.11
N LYS A 570 -38.69 -9.84 -8.79
CA LYS A 570 -39.35 -10.96 -8.12
C LYS A 570 -40.87 -10.75 -8.12
N ARG A 571 -41.64 -11.62 -8.77
CA ARG A 571 -43.11 -11.69 -8.69
C ARG A 571 -43.48 -13.04 -8.08
N GLY A 572 -43.79 -13.05 -6.78
CA GLY A 572 -44.06 -14.29 -6.04
C GLY A 572 -42.84 -15.21 -5.93
N ARG A 573 -42.98 -16.48 -6.33
CA ARG A 573 -41.89 -17.48 -6.37
C ARG A 573 -41.04 -17.42 -7.65
N TYR A 574 -41.44 -16.62 -8.65
CA TYR A 574 -40.80 -16.56 -9.96
C TYR A 574 -40.02 -15.26 -10.17
N PHE A 575 -38.94 -15.34 -10.95
CA PHE A 575 -38.18 -14.19 -11.42
C PHE A 575 -38.71 -13.77 -12.80
N ASN A 576 -39.27 -12.57 -12.91
CA ASN A 576 -39.58 -11.96 -14.19
C ASN A 576 -38.37 -11.14 -14.65
N CYS A 577 -37.68 -11.64 -15.68
CA CYS A 577 -36.52 -10.98 -16.28
C CYS A 577 -36.89 -10.15 -17.54
N ALA A 578 -38.15 -9.73 -17.66
CA ALA A 578 -38.59 -8.81 -18.72
C ALA A 578 -38.03 -7.39 -18.49
N SER A 579 -37.93 -6.62 -19.59
CA SER A 579 -37.50 -5.22 -19.57
C SER A 579 -38.23 -4.39 -18.50
N PRO A 580 -37.55 -3.52 -17.74
CA PRO A 580 -36.14 -3.14 -17.86
C PRO A 580 -35.16 -4.10 -17.15
N TYR A 581 -35.65 -5.19 -16.54
CA TYR A 581 -34.90 -6.08 -15.67
C TYR A 581 -34.38 -7.33 -16.40
N ASN A 582 -33.38 -7.16 -17.25
CA ASN A 582 -32.71 -8.27 -17.94
C ASN A 582 -31.33 -8.59 -17.33
N LEU A 583 -30.68 -9.68 -17.77
CA LEU A 583 -29.29 -10.00 -17.42
C LEU A 583 -28.27 -9.20 -18.25
N GLY A 584 -28.57 -7.93 -18.53
CA GLY A 584 -27.76 -7.01 -19.34
C GLY A 584 -26.89 -6.05 -18.53
N LEU A 585 -26.11 -5.25 -19.25
CA LEU A 585 -25.13 -4.32 -18.68
C LEU A 585 -25.77 -3.32 -17.72
N ALA A 586 -26.91 -2.72 -18.09
CA ALA A 586 -27.55 -1.69 -17.27
C ALA A 586 -27.93 -2.23 -15.89
N SER A 587 -28.55 -3.42 -15.84
CA SER A 587 -28.88 -4.13 -14.60
C SER A 587 -27.64 -4.52 -13.79
N ALA A 588 -26.61 -5.03 -14.46
CA ALA A 588 -25.36 -5.43 -13.81
C ALA A 588 -24.61 -4.25 -13.19
N VAL A 589 -24.56 -3.09 -13.87
CA VAL A 589 -24.00 -1.83 -13.35
C VAL A 589 -24.79 -1.36 -12.12
N ARG A 590 -26.13 -1.29 -12.23
CA ARG A 590 -27.06 -0.89 -11.17
C ARG A 590 -26.86 -1.67 -9.87
N LYS A 591 -26.77 -3.00 -9.98
CA LYS A 591 -26.59 -3.92 -8.84
C LYS A 591 -25.13 -4.19 -8.49
N SER A 592 -24.19 -3.74 -9.32
CA SER A 592 -22.76 -3.93 -9.09
C SER A 592 -22.34 -5.41 -8.93
N LEU A 593 -22.90 -6.33 -9.71
CA LEU A 593 -22.64 -7.77 -9.54
C LEU A 593 -21.24 -8.18 -10.01
N ASN A 594 -20.37 -8.58 -9.08
CA ASN A 594 -18.99 -9.01 -9.38
C ASN A 594 -18.93 -10.12 -10.42
N ILE A 595 -19.74 -11.17 -10.25
CA ILE A 595 -19.66 -12.36 -11.10
C ILE A 595 -20.07 -12.08 -12.55
N TRP A 596 -20.94 -11.10 -12.80
CA TRP A 596 -21.33 -10.71 -14.16
C TRP A 596 -20.15 -10.03 -14.90
N PHE A 597 -19.45 -9.10 -14.23
CA PHE A 597 -18.28 -8.42 -14.82
C PHE A 597 -17.07 -9.33 -14.97
N ILE A 598 -16.89 -10.30 -14.08
CA ILE A 598 -15.84 -11.32 -14.24
C ILE A 598 -16.16 -12.21 -15.44
N ALA A 599 -17.40 -12.67 -15.60
CA ALA A 599 -17.81 -13.43 -16.77
C ALA A 599 -17.55 -12.63 -18.06
N LEU A 600 -17.91 -11.35 -18.08
CA LEU A 600 -17.63 -10.46 -19.21
C LEU A 600 -16.12 -10.37 -19.50
N ALA A 601 -15.29 -10.15 -18.48
CA ALA A 601 -13.84 -10.09 -18.65
C ALA A 601 -13.23 -11.40 -19.17
N MET A 602 -13.76 -12.56 -18.75
CA MET A 602 -13.33 -13.86 -19.28
C MET A 602 -13.73 -14.05 -20.75
N LEU A 603 -14.88 -13.52 -21.19
CA LEU A 603 -15.29 -13.56 -22.59
C LEU A 603 -14.44 -12.65 -23.49
N ILE A 604 -14.00 -11.51 -22.95
CA ILE A 604 -13.12 -10.55 -23.64
C ILE A 604 -11.70 -11.12 -23.76
N ASP A 605 -11.09 -11.48 -22.63
CA ASP A 605 -9.63 -11.64 -22.50
C ASP A 605 -9.21 -12.97 -21.86
N GLY A 606 -10.15 -13.87 -21.55
CA GLY A 606 -9.86 -15.12 -20.83
C GLY A 606 -8.98 -16.12 -21.59
N GLU A 607 -9.08 -16.13 -22.92
CA GLU A 607 -8.21 -16.95 -23.78
C GLU A 607 -6.81 -16.32 -23.92
N ALA A 608 -6.72 -15.01 -24.18
CA ALA A 608 -5.46 -14.29 -24.24
C ALA A 608 -4.66 -14.41 -22.93
N ALA A 609 -5.36 -14.41 -21.78
CA ALA A 609 -4.76 -14.66 -20.47
C ALA A 609 -4.17 -16.08 -20.33
N ASP A 610 -4.84 -17.11 -20.86
CA ASP A 610 -4.33 -18.48 -20.84
C ASP A 610 -3.12 -18.63 -21.76
N ASN A 611 -3.19 -18.10 -22.98
CA ASN A 611 -2.10 -18.13 -23.95
C ASN A 611 -0.84 -17.46 -23.39
N TYR A 612 -1.00 -16.29 -22.76
CA TYR A 612 0.11 -15.63 -22.06
C TYR A 612 0.68 -16.49 -20.93
N GLN A 613 -0.18 -17.13 -20.13
CA GLN A 613 0.25 -17.97 -19.02
C GLN A 613 1.05 -19.19 -19.49
N LEU A 614 0.63 -19.82 -20.60
CA LEU A 614 1.34 -20.93 -21.24
C LEU A 614 2.70 -20.47 -21.78
N ALA A 615 2.72 -19.36 -22.53
CA ALA A 615 3.96 -18.77 -23.05
C ALA A 615 4.95 -18.42 -21.92
N LEU A 616 4.45 -17.92 -20.79
CA LEU A 616 5.29 -17.63 -19.62
C LEU A 616 5.86 -18.90 -18.96
N GLN A 617 5.12 -20.01 -19.00
CA GLN A 617 5.63 -21.30 -18.53
C GLN A 617 6.70 -21.86 -19.48
N GLU A 618 6.50 -21.74 -20.78
CA GLU A 618 7.48 -22.14 -21.80
C GLU A 618 8.75 -21.30 -21.72
N TYR A 619 8.63 -19.98 -21.63
CA TYR A 619 9.73 -19.04 -21.40
C TYR A 619 10.62 -19.49 -20.24
N LYS A 620 10.01 -19.82 -19.09
CA LYS A 620 10.75 -20.28 -17.90
C LYS A 620 11.33 -21.68 -18.08
N ARG A 621 10.60 -22.59 -18.73
CA ARG A 621 11.04 -23.98 -18.93
C ARG A 621 12.26 -24.04 -19.85
N HIS A 622 12.29 -23.20 -20.88
CA HIS A 622 13.32 -23.21 -21.92
C HIS A 622 14.35 -22.08 -21.78
N ASN A 623 14.27 -21.28 -20.71
CA ASN A 623 15.16 -20.12 -20.47
C ASN A 623 15.30 -19.23 -21.71
N LEU A 624 14.18 -18.93 -22.37
CA LEU A 624 14.16 -18.16 -23.61
C LEU A 624 14.65 -16.72 -23.35
N GLN A 625 15.24 -16.06 -24.35
CA GLN A 625 15.74 -14.70 -24.19
C GLN A 625 14.63 -13.64 -24.17
N GLN A 626 13.49 -13.90 -24.80
CA GLN A 626 12.40 -12.93 -24.95
C GLN A 626 11.24 -13.25 -24.01
N HIS A 627 10.91 -12.33 -23.12
CA HIS A 627 9.77 -12.44 -22.23
C HIS A 627 8.46 -12.27 -23.03
N PRO A 628 7.44 -13.12 -22.83
CA PRO A 628 6.16 -12.96 -23.53
C PRO A 628 5.49 -11.63 -23.16
N VAL A 629 4.77 -11.04 -24.11
CA VAL A 629 4.05 -9.76 -23.92
C VAL A 629 2.59 -10.04 -23.58
N LEU A 630 2.09 -9.43 -22.51
CA LEU A 630 0.68 -9.52 -22.13
C LEU A 630 -0.18 -8.65 -23.06
N ASN A 631 -0.89 -9.27 -23.99
CA ASN A 631 -1.67 -8.60 -25.02
C ASN A 631 -3.18 -8.79 -24.81
N LEU A 632 -3.77 -8.01 -23.91
CA LEU A 632 -5.20 -8.04 -23.59
C LEU A 632 -5.92 -6.86 -24.27
N HIS A 633 -7.19 -7.02 -24.66
CA HIS A 633 -8.02 -5.88 -25.06
C HIS A 633 -8.14 -4.87 -23.92
N LEU A 634 -8.20 -5.34 -22.68
CA LEU A 634 -8.19 -4.49 -21.50
C LEU A 634 -6.91 -3.66 -21.39
N THR A 635 -5.72 -4.25 -21.59
CA THR A 635 -4.45 -3.49 -21.49
C THR A 635 -4.38 -2.40 -22.56
N LYS A 636 -4.80 -2.69 -23.79
CA LYS A 636 -4.88 -1.70 -24.88
C LYS A 636 -5.76 -0.50 -24.51
N LEU A 637 -6.97 -0.75 -24.02
CA LEU A 637 -7.87 0.35 -23.62
C LEU A 637 -7.29 1.14 -22.45
N LEU A 638 -6.71 0.47 -21.45
CA LEU A 638 -6.10 1.12 -20.31
C LEU A 638 -4.96 2.06 -20.72
N THR A 639 -4.12 1.64 -21.65
CA THR A 639 -3.08 2.51 -22.23
C THR A 639 -3.69 3.73 -22.95
N ILE A 640 -4.75 3.55 -23.75
CA ILE A 640 -5.45 4.66 -24.43
C ILE A 640 -6.06 5.65 -23.43
N LEU A 641 -6.57 5.16 -22.30
CA LEU A 641 -7.08 5.98 -21.20
C LEU A 641 -5.95 6.57 -20.31
N GLY A 642 -4.69 6.24 -20.60
CA GLY A 642 -3.48 6.73 -19.96
C GLY A 642 -3.11 6.06 -18.63
N PHE A 643 -3.74 4.95 -18.26
CA PHE A 643 -3.34 4.20 -17.06
C PHE A 643 -1.88 3.74 -17.14
N GLY A 644 -1.19 3.73 -16.00
CA GLY A 644 0.22 3.35 -15.92
C GLY A 644 1.19 4.43 -16.41
N THR A 645 0.69 5.60 -16.82
CA THR A 645 1.52 6.72 -17.28
C THR A 645 1.30 7.97 -16.42
N ALA A 646 2.38 8.71 -16.18
CA ALA A 646 2.29 10.07 -15.66
C ALA A 646 1.75 10.99 -16.76
N THR A 647 0.75 11.82 -16.44
CA THR A 647 0.14 12.76 -17.38
C THR A 647 0.46 14.19 -16.95
N PRO A 648 1.03 15.04 -17.82
CA PRO A 648 1.24 16.45 -17.51
C PRO A 648 -0.11 17.16 -17.37
N LEU A 649 -0.26 17.97 -16.33
CA LEU A 649 -1.47 18.74 -16.05
C LEU A 649 -1.38 20.19 -16.54
N LEU A 650 -0.18 20.67 -16.83
CA LEU A 650 0.04 21.98 -17.44
C LEU A 650 0.48 21.76 -18.89
N ARG A 651 -0.41 22.03 -19.84
CA ARG A 651 -0.21 21.69 -21.27
C ARG A 651 0.79 22.61 -21.95
N ASN A 652 0.75 23.91 -21.61
CA ASN A 652 1.59 24.94 -22.20
C ASN A 652 2.58 25.52 -21.18
N ALA A 653 3.02 24.70 -20.22
CA ALA A 653 3.97 25.14 -19.21
C ALA A 653 5.30 25.60 -19.84
N PRO A 654 5.87 26.73 -19.37
CA PRO A 654 7.25 27.09 -19.67
C PRO A 654 8.24 25.98 -19.28
N PRO A 655 9.38 25.87 -19.98
CA PRO A 655 10.44 24.92 -19.61
C PRO A 655 10.84 25.05 -18.15
N GLY A 656 11.01 23.93 -17.45
CA GLY A 656 11.38 23.91 -16.03
C GLY A 656 10.20 23.73 -15.07
N ILE A 657 8.97 23.94 -15.51
CA ILE A 657 7.77 23.67 -14.70
C ILE A 657 7.23 22.29 -15.07
N SER A 658 6.99 21.47 -14.06
CA SER A 658 6.37 20.15 -14.25
C SER A 658 5.36 19.89 -13.13
N LEU A 659 4.10 19.73 -13.53
CA LEU A 659 3.04 19.24 -12.67
C LEU A 659 2.41 18.02 -13.36
N CYS A 660 2.62 16.84 -12.79
CA CYS A 660 2.19 15.58 -13.39
C CYS A 660 1.40 14.73 -12.41
N THR A 661 0.52 13.89 -12.96
CA THR A 661 -0.08 12.81 -12.18
C THR A 661 0.97 11.75 -11.84
N LYS A 662 0.80 11.05 -10.72
CA LYS A 662 1.50 9.78 -10.50
C LYS A 662 0.96 8.73 -11.46
N PRO A 663 1.83 7.82 -11.94
CA PRO A 663 1.39 6.65 -12.69
C PRO A 663 0.49 5.77 -11.82
N ASP A 664 -0.64 5.34 -12.36
CA ASP A 664 -1.49 4.31 -11.75
C ASP A 664 -0.72 2.98 -11.68
N GLN A 665 -0.98 2.16 -10.67
CA GLN A 665 -0.36 0.84 -10.49
C GLN A 665 -1.42 -0.25 -10.75
N LEU A 666 -1.20 -1.04 -11.79
CA LEU A 666 -2.09 -2.13 -12.17
C LEU A 666 -1.31 -3.43 -12.14
N ASP A 667 -1.67 -4.32 -11.23
CA ASP A 667 -1.03 -5.63 -11.12
C ASP A 667 -1.64 -6.62 -12.12
N LEU A 668 -1.39 -6.39 -13.42
CA LEU A 668 -1.90 -7.26 -14.50
C LEU A 668 -1.00 -8.47 -14.78
N GLN A 669 0.21 -8.46 -14.25
CA GLN A 669 1.19 -9.55 -14.41
C GLN A 669 1.28 -10.43 -13.17
N GLY A 670 0.88 -9.91 -11.99
CA GLY A 670 0.87 -10.64 -10.72
C GLY A 670 2.25 -10.86 -10.13
N SER A 671 2.29 -11.18 -8.84
CA SER A 671 3.43 -11.89 -8.27
C SER A 671 3.40 -13.36 -8.74
N ASN A 672 4.51 -13.86 -9.29
CA ASN A 672 4.70 -15.29 -9.58
C ASN A 672 4.47 -16.13 -8.29
N PRO A 673 3.58 -17.15 -8.27
CA PRO A 673 2.97 -17.88 -9.41
C PRO A 673 1.46 -17.63 -9.62
N THR A 674 0.94 -16.42 -9.44
CA THR A 674 -0.51 -16.16 -9.56
C THR A 674 -0.98 -16.29 -11.02
N PRO A 675 -2.00 -17.11 -11.33
CA PRO A 675 -2.45 -17.28 -12.71
C PRO A 675 -3.10 -16.02 -13.31
N THR A 676 -2.82 -15.72 -14.58
CA THR A 676 -3.31 -14.52 -15.27
C THR A 676 -4.85 -14.41 -15.29
N ARG A 677 -5.59 -15.52 -15.43
CA ARG A 677 -7.06 -15.50 -15.31
C ARG A 677 -7.56 -15.00 -13.96
N TRP A 678 -6.88 -15.36 -12.88
CA TRP A 678 -7.25 -14.90 -11.54
C TRP A 678 -6.98 -13.41 -11.36
N ILE A 679 -5.87 -12.93 -11.92
CA ILE A 679 -5.53 -11.51 -11.95
C ILE A 679 -6.57 -10.73 -12.74
N LEU A 680 -6.88 -11.16 -13.97
CA LEU A 680 -7.89 -10.56 -14.82
C LEU A 680 -9.26 -10.51 -14.12
N ALA A 681 -9.65 -11.59 -13.43
CA ALA A 681 -10.89 -11.64 -12.66
C ALA A 681 -10.91 -10.66 -11.47
N GLN A 682 -9.78 -10.47 -10.77
CA GLN A 682 -9.66 -9.48 -9.71
C GLN A 682 -9.72 -8.05 -10.26
N THR A 683 -8.96 -7.77 -11.32
CA THR A 683 -8.95 -6.47 -11.99
C THR A 683 -10.32 -6.11 -12.53
N ALA A 684 -11.09 -7.08 -13.03
CA ALA A 684 -12.46 -6.86 -13.52
C ALA A 684 -13.43 -6.28 -12.48
N ILE A 685 -13.09 -6.44 -11.20
CA ILE A 685 -13.85 -5.85 -10.08
C ILE A 685 -13.02 -4.81 -9.30
N GLY A 686 -11.91 -4.35 -9.89
CA GLY A 686 -11.00 -3.32 -9.37
C GLY A 686 -10.14 -3.72 -8.18
N GLN A 687 -9.96 -5.03 -7.92
CA GLN A 687 -8.93 -5.53 -7.00
C GLN A 687 -7.59 -5.66 -7.75
N GLY A 688 -6.46 -5.52 -7.06
CA GLY A 688 -5.15 -5.49 -7.72
C GLY A 688 -4.91 -4.25 -8.58
N THR A 689 -5.72 -3.20 -8.35
CA THR A 689 -5.53 -1.88 -8.96
C THR A 689 -5.17 -0.90 -7.87
N ALA A 690 -4.43 0.15 -8.19
CA ALA A 690 -4.24 1.34 -7.38
C ALA A 690 -4.19 2.53 -8.34
N VAL A 691 -5.22 3.36 -8.30
CA VAL A 691 -5.47 4.36 -9.35
C VAL A 691 -5.66 5.75 -8.74
N THR A 692 -5.24 6.77 -9.46
CA THR A 692 -5.49 8.17 -9.09
C THR A 692 -6.98 8.50 -9.25
N LEU A 693 -7.51 9.38 -8.38
CA LEU A 693 -8.89 9.84 -8.53
C LEU A 693 -9.08 10.61 -9.83
N LEU A 694 -8.09 11.42 -10.21
CA LEU A 694 -8.15 12.21 -11.43
C LEU A 694 -8.29 11.31 -12.66
N ARG A 695 -7.55 10.19 -12.75
CA ARG A 695 -7.71 9.20 -13.82
C ARG A 695 -9.12 8.62 -13.86
N MET A 696 -9.69 8.29 -12.71
CA MET A 696 -11.05 7.75 -12.66
C MET A 696 -12.12 8.80 -13.02
N ALA A 697 -11.91 10.06 -12.67
CA ALA A 697 -12.79 11.15 -13.08
C ALA A 697 -12.70 11.46 -14.58
N THR A 698 -11.52 11.34 -15.20
CA THR A 698 -11.37 11.53 -16.66
C THR A 698 -11.99 10.39 -17.46
N VAL A 699 -11.97 9.16 -16.94
CA VAL A 699 -12.77 8.04 -17.49
C VAL A 699 -14.26 8.39 -17.45
N ALA A 700 -14.77 8.88 -16.32
CA ALA A 700 -16.17 9.30 -16.21
C ALA A 700 -16.50 10.46 -17.18
N ALA A 701 -15.59 11.44 -17.32
CA ALA A 701 -15.74 12.55 -18.28
C ALA A 701 -15.77 12.05 -19.74
N THR A 702 -14.95 11.05 -20.06
CA THR A 702 -14.92 10.39 -21.38
C THR A 702 -16.28 9.74 -21.69
N ILE A 703 -16.87 9.02 -20.73
CA ILE A 703 -18.20 8.42 -20.88
C ILE A 703 -19.28 9.51 -21.01
N ALA A 704 -19.21 10.55 -20.18
CA ALA A 704 -20.15 11.68 -20.20
C ALA A 704 -20.17 12.37 -21.58
N ALA A 705 -18.99 12.58 -22.16
CA ALA A 705 -18.79 13.12 -23.51
C ALA A 705 -19.15 12.15 -24.65
N GLY A 706 -19.81 11.01 -24.34
CA GLY A 706 -20.28 10.04 -25.32
C GLY A 706 -19.19 9.09 -25.84
N ALA A 707 -18.01 9.05 -25.21
CA ALA A 707 -16.88 8.19 -25.56
C ALA A 707 -16.51 8.22 -27.05
N GLN A 708 -16.66 9.39 -27.69
CA GLN A 708 -16.15 9.63 -29.04
C GLN A 708 -14.66 9.91 -29.03
N LYS A 709 -14.20 10.67 -28.02
CA LYS A 709 -12.79 11.02 -27.77
C LYS A 709 -12.44 10.81 -26.30
N VAL A 710 -11.19 10.44 -26.03
CA VAL A 710 -10.65 10.37 -24.67
C VAL A 710 -10.49 11.77 -24.09
N VAL A 711 -10.98 11.99 -22.87
CA VAL A 711 -10.81 13.25 -22.15
C VAL A 711 -9.48 13.25 -21.40
N LEU A 712 -8.62 14.23 -21.68
CA LEU A 712 -7.32 14.41 -21.01
C LEU A 712 -7.37 15.57 -20.03
N PRO A 713 -7.02 15.37 -18.74
CA PRO A 713 -7.15 16.39 -17.72
C PRO A 713 -6.15 17.54 -17.92
N TYR A 714 -6.52 18.75 -17.51
CA TYR A 714 -5.62 19.90 -17.49
C TYR A 714 -5.99 20.96 -16.46
N LEU A 715 -4.97 21.67 -16.02
CA LEU A 715 -5.05 22.66 -14.95
C LEU A 715 -4.79 24.08 -15.45
N ASP A 716 -4.03 24.28 -16.52
CA ASP A 716 -3.75 25.61 -17.07
C ASP A 716 -4.84 26.05 -18.07
N LYS A 717 -5.64 27.04 -17.69
CA LYS A 717 -6.62 27.68 -18.59
C LYS A 717 -5.93 28.67 -19.52
N ALA A 718 -5.03 29.49 -18.99
CA ALA A 718 -4.31 30.49 -19.74
C ALA A 718 -2.97 30.88 -19.09
N TRP A 719 -1.99 31.24 -19.92
CA TRP A 719 -0.71 31.81 -19.53
C TRP A 719 -0.63 33.23 -20.08
N ASN A 720 -0.44 34.23 -19.21
CA ASN A 720 -0.38 35.65 -19.61
C ASN A 720 -1.59 36.11 -20.45
N GLY A 721 -2.78 35.57 -20.14
CA GLY A 721 -4.01 35.84 -20.90
C GLY A 721 -4.17 35.00 -22.18
N GLN A 722 -3.13 34.31 -22.64
CA GLN A 722 -3.20 33.41 -23.79
C GLN A 722 -3.79 32.07 -23.38
N ALA A 723 -4.92 31.69 -24.00
CA ALA A 723 -5.59 30.43 -23.72
C ALA A 723 -4.71 29.22 -24.06
N THR A 724 -4.80 28.20 -23.21
CA THR A 724 -4.10 26.93 -23.43
C THR A 724 -4.79 26.11 -24.52
N SER A 725 -4.00 25.54 -25.43
CA SER A 725 -4.50 24.71 -26.53
C SER A 725 -5.08 23.38 -26.05
N ALA A 726 -6.14 22.92 -26.70
CA ALA A 726 -6.68 21.58 -26.50
C ALA A 726 -5.69 20.52 -27.02
N PRO A 727 -5.44 19.43 -26.28
CA PRO A 727 -4.52 18.39 -26.67
C PRO A 727 -5.17 17.55 -27.76
N LYS A 728 -4.33 16.94 -28.59
CA LYS A 728 -4.78 15.86 -29.47
C LYS A 728 -5.25 14.70 -28.59
N THR A 729 -6.45 14.20 -28.87
CA THR A 729 -7.09 13.13 -28.11
C THR A 729 -7.31 11.93 -29.00
N HIS A 730 -7.28 10.74 -28.40
CA HIS A 730 -7.59 9.50 -29.11
C HIS A 730 -9.10 9.39 -29.36
N HIS A 731 -9.47 8.93 -30.55
CA HIS A 731 -10.85 8.59 -30.87
C HIS A 731 -11.16 7.18 -30.39
N LEU A 732 -12.32 7.00 -29.74
CA LEU A 732 -12.84 5.70 -29.31
C LEU A 732 -14.05 5.26 -30.14
N GLY A 733 -14.91 6.20 -30.56
CA GLY A 733 -16.04 5.92 -31.46
C GLY A 733 -17.09 4.95 -30.89
N LEU A 734 -17.30 4.94 -29.56
CA LEU A 734 -18.16 3.95 -28.90
C LEU A 734 -19.57 4.48 -28.65
N ASP A 735 -20.58 3.63 -28.85
CA ASP A 735 -21.92 3.87 -28.29
C ASP A 735 -21.96 3.41 -26.82
N VAL A 736 -22.05 4.38 -25.91
CA VAL A 736 -22.08 4.15 -24.45
C VAL A 736 -23.48 4.23 -23.85
N SER A 737 -24.54 4.26 -24.65
CA SER A 737 -25.91 4.46 -24.18
C SER A 737 -26.34 3.42 -23.12
N LEU A 738 -26.01 2.14 -23.33
CA LEU A 738 -26.29 1.08 -22.36
C LEU A 738 -25.57 1.30 -21.02
N LEU A 739 -24.33 1.79 -21.06
CA LEU A 739 -23.55 2.10 -19.87
C LEU A 739 -24.10 3.33 -19.14
N LYS A 740 -24.45 4.40 -19.87
CA LYS A 740 -25.10 5.60 -19.29
C LYS A 740 -26.40 5.22 -18.57
N ASN A 741 -27.26 4.42 -19.21
CA ASN A 741 -28.50 3.92 -18.61
C ASN A 741 -28.24 3.15 -17.30
N GLY A 742 -27.25 2.26 -17.30
CA GLY A 742 -26.84 1.54 -16.10
C GLY A 742 -26.36 2.44 -14.97
N MET A 743 -25.55 3.45 -15.29
CA MET A 743 -25.01 4.42 -14.33
C MET A 743 -26.08 5.38 -13.79
N GLN A 744 -27.09 5.75 -14.58
CA GLN A 744 -28.25 6.50 -14.09
C GLN A 744 -29.07 5.64 -13.12
N ALA A 745 -29.25 4.36 -13.45
CA ALA A 745 -30.01 3.45 -12.61
C ALA A 745 -29.36 3.22 -11.23
N VAL A 746 -28.03 3.39 -11.09
CA VAL A 746 -27.33 3.39 -9.78
C VAL A 746 -27.86 4.47 -8.85
N ILE A 747 -28.15 5.68 -9.39
CA ILE A 747 -28.73 6.81 -8.65
C ILE A 747 -30.22 6.58 -8.41
N LYS A 748 -30.97 6.15 -9.44
CA LYS A 748 -32.43 6.04 -9.34
C LYS A 748 -32.91 4.89 -8.46
N SER A 749 -32.26 3.72 -8.52
CA SER A 749 -32.74 2.50 -7.84
C SER A 749 -31.64 1.50 -7.46
N GLY A 750 -30.37 1.91 -7.58
CA GLY A 750 -29.21 1.06 -7.31
C GLY A 750 -28.46 1.43 -6.04
N THR A 751 -27.15 1.20 -6.06
CA THR A 751 -26.29 1.27 -4.85
C THR A 751 -26.13 2.67 -4.25
N ALA A 752 -26.43 3.74 -4.99
CA ALA A 752 -26.37 5.12 -4.50
C ALA A 752 -27.76 5.72 -4.21
N HIS A 753 -28.84 4.98 -4.46
CA HIS A 753 -30.21 5.50 -4.37
C HIS A 753 -30.53 6.18 -3.04
N LEU A 754 -30.16 5.56 -1.91
CA LEU A 754 -30.46 6.12 -0.59
C LEU A 754 -29.77 7.48 -0.35
N ALA A 755 -28.57 7.69 -0.89
CA ALA A 755 -27.86 8.96 -0.75
C ALA A 755 -28.52 10.09 -1.56
N PHE A 756 -29.16 9.74 -2.68
CA PHE A 756 -29.79 10.69 -3.59
C PHE A 756 -31.30 10.80 -3.39
N LYS A 757 -31.94 9.93 -2.60
CA LYS A 757 -33.39 9.88 -2.41
C LYS A 757 -33.99 11.26 -2.09
N ASN A 758 -33.31 12.05 -1.27
CA ASN A 758 -33.78 13.37 -0.82
C ASN A 758 -33.14 14.55 -1.58
N THR A 759 -32.42 14.32 -2.69
CA THR A 759 -31.97 15.44 -3.53
C THR A 759 -33.09 15.86 -4.49
N PRO A 760 -33.11 17.13 -4.92
CA PRO A 760 -34.02 17.60 -5.97
C PRO A 760 -34.03 16.68 -7.20
N GLU A 761 -35.18 16.58 -7.86
CA GLU A 761 -35.35 15.72 -9.03
C GLU A 761 -34.37 16.06 -10.15
N VAL A 762 -34.14 17.35 -10.41
CA VAL A 762 -33.14 17.81 -11.39
C VAL A 762 -31.74 17.26 -11.11
N ILE A 763 -31.37 17.05 -9.85
CA ILE A 763 -30.11 16.40 -9.48
C ILE A 763 -30.20 14.90 -9.74
N ARG A 764 -31.26 14.23 -9.28
CA ARG A 764 -31.41 12.76 -9.40
C ARG A 764 -31.47 12.29 -10.85
N GLU A 765 -32.22 13.00 -11.68
CA GLU A 765 -32.47 12.62 -13.08
C GLU A 765 -31.25 12.87 -13.98
N HIS A 766 -30.39 13.83 -13.63
CA HIS A 766 -29.24 14.21 -14.44
C HIS A 766 -27.91 13.79 -13.82
N THR A 767 -27.93 12.88 -12.85
CA THR A 767 -26.70 12.31 -12.26
C THR A 767 -26.56 10.85 -12.63
N TYR A 768 -25.36 10.48 -13.03
CA TYR A 768 -24.99 9.14 -13.46
C TYR A 768 -23.79 8.72 -12.63
N ALA A 769 -23.80 7.52 -12.06
CA ALA A 769 -22.68 7.12 -11.22
C ALA A 769 -22.47 5.61 -11.14
N LYS A 770 -21.32 5.25 -10.57
CA LYS A 770 -20.97 3.93 -10.10
C LYS A 770 -20.34 4.03 -8.73
N THR A 771 -20.81 3.23 -7.78
CA THR A 771 -20.17 3.09 -6.46
C THR A 771 -19.09 2.01 -6.49
N GLY A 772 -18.09 2.14 -5.62
CA GLY A 772 -17.04 1.14 -5.42
C GLY A 772 -16.76 0.90 -3.94
N THR A 773 -16.37 -0.32 -3.63
CA THR A 773 -15.77 -0.70 -2.35
C THR A 773 -14.63 -1.65 -2.65
N ALA A 774 -13.44 -1.36 -2.15
CA ALA A 774 -12.26 -2.19 -2.29
C ALA A 774 -11.85 -2.75 -0.92
N GLN A 775 -11.49 -4.02 -0.91
CA GLN A 775 -10.99 -4.71 0.28
C GLN A 775 -9.48 -4.60 0.25
N ILE A 776 -8.87 -4.24 1.36
CA ILE A 776 -7.43 -4.03 1.41
C ILE A 776 -6.78 -5.24 2.07
N GLY A 777 -5.81 -5.85 1.39
CA GLY A 777 -4.97 -6.90 1.95
C GLY A 777 -3.93 -6.33 2.91
N THR A 778 -3.57 -7.07 3.96
CA THR A 778 -2.51 -6.72 4.90
C THR A 778 -1.14 -6.64 4.21
N ARG A 779 -0.23 -5.82 4.74
CA ARG A 779 1.13 -5.62 4.17
C ARG A 779 2.02 -6.86 4.23
N ASP A 780 1.72 -7.77 5.15
CA ASP A 780 2.51 -8.98 5.40
C ASP A 780 2.37 -10.05 4.31
N GLY A 781 1.53 -9.81 3.29
CA GLY A 781 1.29 -10.76 2.21
C GLY A 781 0.54 -12.02 2.65
N SER A 782 0.01 -12.06 3.89
CA SER A 782 -0.67 -13.24 4.44
C SER A 782 -2.03 -13.53 3.80
N GLY A 783 -2.51 -12.64 2.94
CA GLY A 783 -3.85 -12.68 2.36
C GLY A 783 -4.96 -12.30 3.34
N LYS A 784 -4.62 -11.92 4.58
CA LYS A 784 -5.58 -11.34 5.53
C LYS A 784 -6.03 -9.98 5.03
N GLN A 785 -7.27 -9.62 5.36
CA GLN A 785 -7.80 -8.30 5.06
C GLN A 785 -7.61 -7.37 6.24
N GLU A 786 -7.21 -6.14 5.98
CA GLU A 786 -7.19 -5.05 6.95
C GLU A 786 -8.57 -4.85 7.59
N PRO A 787 -8.67 -4.24 8.78
CA PRO A 787 -9.96 -3.86 9.36
C PRO A 787 -10.68 -2.76 8.57
N TYR A 788 -10.09 -2.27 7.48
CA TYR A 788 -10.60 -1.16 6.71
C TYR A 788 -10.90 -1.52 5.25
N VAL A 789 -11.77 -0.71 4.65
CA VAL A 789 -12.05 -0.71 3.21
C VAL A 789 -11.86 0.69 2.64
N SER A 790 -11.68 0.74 1.32
CA SER A 790 -11.74 1.98 0.55
C SER A 790 -13.07 2.09 -0.16
N THR A 791 -13.72 3.23 -0.02
CA THR A 791 -15.05 3.49 -0.58
C THR A 791 -14.95 4.55 -1.66
N TRP A 792 -15.63 4.29 -2.78
CA TRP A 792 -15.53 5.09 -3.98
C TRP A 792 -16.90 5.45 -4.54
N MET A 793 -16.95 6.57 -5.24
CA MET A 793 -18.02 6.85 -6.19
C MET A 793 -17.42 7.65 -7.35
N LEU A 794 -17.70 7.25 -8.58
CA LEU A 794 -17.41 8.06 -9.77
C LEU A 794 -18.66 8.24 -10.60
N GLY A 795 -18.69 9.27 -11.42
CA GLY A 795 -19.87 9.60 -12.20
C GLY A 795 -19.76 10.96 -12.85
N TRP A 796 -20.88 11.47 -13.32
CA TRP A 796 -21.01 12.82 -13.84
C TRP A 796 -22.41 13.37 -13.61
N HIS A 797 -22.51 14.68 -13.73
CA HIS A 797 -23.76 15.43 -13.70
C HIS A 797 -23.94 16.20 -15.00
N GLU A 798 -25.13 16.12 -15.60
CA GLU A 798 -25.51 16.76 -16.88
C GLU A 798 -26.58 17.84 -16.65
N PRO A 799 -26.24 19.00 -16.10
CA PRO A 799 -27.20 20.09 -15.94
C PRO A 799 -27.71 20.57 -17.30
N LYS A 800 -29.01 20.89 -17.43
CA LYS A 800 -29.64 21.24 -18.72
C LYS A 800 -29.01 22.45 -19.44
N SER A 801 -28.48 23.42 -18.70
CA SER A 801 -28.01 24.70 -19.24
C SER A 801 -26.51 24.92 -19.07
N GLN A 802 -25.74 23.90 -18.66
CA GLN A 802 -24.31 24.01 -18.43
C GLN A 802 -23.58 22.76 -18.95
N PRO A 803 -22.30 22.86 -19.31
CA PRO A 803 -21.50 21.69 -19.67
C PRO A 803 -21.52 20.64 -18.57
N ALA A 804 -21.62 19.37 -18.96
CA ALA A 804 -21.51 18.27 -18.03
C ALA A 804 -20.13 18.25 -17.36
N PHE A 805 -20.10 17.84 -16.09
CA PHE A 805 -18.85 17.59 -15.38
C PHE A 805 -18.89 16.22 -14.69
N ALA A 806 -17.76 15.55 -14.74
CA ALA A 806 -17.49 14.31 -14.05
C ALA A 806 -16.93 14.56 -12.64
N PHE A 807 -17.11 13.57 -11.78
CA PHE A 807 -16.58 13.54 -10.43
C PHE A 807 -16.00 12.17 -10.08
N ALA A 808 -15.01 12.17 -9.19
CA ALA A 808 -14.59 10.97 -8.46
C ALA A 808 -14.36 11.31 -6.98
N CYS A 809 -14.94 10.51 -6.10
CA CYS A 809 -14.80 10.55 -4.66
C CYS A 809 -14.14 9.27 -4.16
N LEU A 810 -13.22 9.42 -3.22
CA LEU A 810 -12.62 8.33 -2.45
C LEU A 810 -12.62 8.68 -0.96
N VAL A 811 -12.95 7.70 -0.12
CA VAL A 811 -12.65 7.72 1.32
C VAL A 811 -12.04 6.38 1.71
N THR A 812 -10.82 6.42 2.26
CA THR A 812 -10.06 5.26 2.74
C THR A 812 -10.17 5.10 4.26
N HIS A 813 -9.67 3.98 4.76
CA HIS A 813 -9.71 3.64 6.18
C HIS A 813 -11.13 3.66 6.78
N VAL A 814 -12.13 3.23 6.00
CA VAL A 814 -13.50 3.09 6.51
C VAL A 814 -13.62 1.73 7.19
N ASP A 815 -14.10 1.69 8.43
CA ASP A 815 -14.21 0.44 9.19
C ASP A 815 -15.09 -0.59 8.47
N LYS A 816 -14.52 -1.77 8.21
CA LYS A 816 -15.22 -2.87 7.54
C LYS A 816 -16.27 -3.53 8.43
N HIS A 817 -16.14 -3.40 9.75
CA HIS A 817 -17.02 -4.02 10.75
C HIS A 817 -18.30 -3.23 11.01
N THR A 818 -18.49 -2.11 10.30
CA THR A 818 -19.76 -1.38 10.25
C THR A 818 -20.47 -1.65 8.90
N PRO A 819 -21.01 -2.87 8.67
CA PRO A 819 -21.40 -3.40 7.34
C PRO A 819 -22.57 -2.66 6.66
N GLN A 820 -23.21 -1.71 7.34
CA GLN A 820 -24.26 -0.86 6.77
C GLN A 820 -23.77 0.55 6.39
N ARG A 821 -22.51 0.91 6.70
CA ARG A 821 -21.96 2.26 6.46
C ARG A 821 -20.62 2.25 5.73
N ASN A 822 -20.14 1.11 5.25
CA ASN A 822 -18.81 0.95 4.66
C ASN A 822 -18.81 0.80 3.13
N THR A 823 -19.88 1.20 2.44
CA THR A 823 -19.97 1.11 0.98
C THR A 823 -19.82 2.48 0.32
N GLY A 824 -19.35 2.50 -0.94
CA GLY A 824 -19.27 3.73 -1.73
C GLY A 824 -20.57 4.55 -1.75
N GLY A 825 -21.73 3.89 -1.81
CA GLY A 825 -23.04 4.56 -1.78
C GLY A 825 -23.43 5.15 -0.43
N HIS A 826 -22.85 4.67 0.68
CA HIS A 826 -23.13 5.18 2.03
C HIS A 826 -22.11 6.22 2.50
N VAL A 827 -20.90 6.23 1.91
CA VAL A 827 -19.83 7.16 2.29
C VAL A 827 -19.66 8.25 1.24
N CYS A 828 -19.25 7.89 0.02
CA CYS A 828 -19.07 8.86 -1.07
C CYS A 828 -20.41 9.36 -1.65
N GLY A 829 -21.46 8.53 -1.63
CA GLY A 829 -22.80 8.93 -2.06
C GLY A 829 -23.28 10.23 -1.41
N PRO A 830 -23.36 10.30 -0.07
CA PRO A 830 -23.77 11.53 0.63
C PRO A 830 -22.85 12.72 0.39
N ILE A 831 -21.54 12.51 0.20
CA ILE A 831 -20.59 13.58 -0.14
C ILE A 831 -20.96 14.20 -1.49
N VAL A 832 -21.11 13.38 -2.54
CA VAL A 832 -21.46 13.86 -3.88
C VAL A 832 -22.86 14.46 -3.91
N ALA A 833 -23.84 13.83 -3.27
CA ALA A 833 -25.20 14.35 -3.18
C ALA A 833 -25.24 15.74 -2.51
N LYS A 834 -24.51 15.91 -1.39
CA LYS A 834 -24.40 17.20 -0.70
C LYS A 834 -23.71 18.25 -1.56
N PHE A 835 -22.64 17.89 -2.27
CA PHE A 835 -21.96 18.78 -3.20
C PHE A 835 -22.91 19.31 -4.27
N LEU A 836 -23.66 18.42 -4.94
CA LEU A 836 -24.60 18.82 -5.99
C LEU A 836 -25.74 19.69 -5.44
N GLN A 837 -26.24 19.41 -4.24
CA GLN A 837 -27.23 20.27 -3.56
C GLN A 837 -26.68 21.67 -3.30
N LEU A 838 -25.45 21.78 -2.79
CA LEU A 838 -24.79 23.06 -2.52
C LEU A 838 -24.59 23.89 -3.79
N LEU A 839 -24.27 23.25 -4.91
CA LEU A 839 -24.23 23.93 -6.21
C LEU A 839 -25.60 24.42 -6.66
N HIS A 840 -26.62 23.56 -6.55
CA HIS A 840 -27.97 23.88 -7.00
C HIS A 840 -28.59 25.04 -6.22
N THR A 841 -28.49 25.05 -4.88
CA THR A 841 -29.04 26.13 -4.05
C THR A 841 -28.42 27.49 -4.37
N LYS A 842 -27.13 27.54 -4.71
CA LYS A 842 -26.47 28.80 -5.09
C LYS A 842 -26.82 29.26 -6.51
N ALA A 843 -26.93 28.33 -7.46
CA ALA A 843 -27.35 28.66 -8.82
C ALA A 843 -28.76 29.25 -8.87
N SER A 844 -29.62 28.94 -7.91
CA SER A 844 -30.95 29.56 -7.76
C SER A 844 -30.93 30.97 -7.15
N ILE A 845 -29.81 31.43 -6.57
CA ILE A 845 -29.70 32.71 -5.84
C ILE A 845 -28.89 33.76 -6.63
N THR A 846 -28.05 33.34 -7.57
CA THR A 846 -27.24 34.24 -8.41
C THR A 846 -27.30 33.79 -9.86
N ASN A 847 -27.48 34.76 -10.78
CA ASN A 847 -27.50 34.63 -12.24
C ASN A 847 -26.62 33.49 -12.81
N PRO A 848 -27.04 32.85 -13.92
CA PRO A 848 -26.51 31.57 -14.37
C PRO A 848 -24.99 31.60 -14.43
N ILE A 849 -24.37 30.61 -13.80
CA ILE A 849 -22.97 30.23 -14.02
C ILE A 849 -22.83 30.04 -15.53
N MET A 850 -22.27 31.06 -16.18
CA MET A 850 -22.33 31.40 -17.61
C MET A 850 -21.26 30.63 -18.42
N PRO A 851 -21.31 30.64 -19.78
CA PRO A 851 -20.80 29.60 -20.69
C PRO A 851 -19.30 29.23 -20.57
#